data_AF-A0A2T4B342-F1
#
_entry.id   AF-A0A2T4B342-F1
#
_cell.length_a   1.000
_cell.length_b   1.000
_cell.length_c   1.000
_cell.angle_alpha   90.00
_cell.angle_beta   90.00
_cell.angle_gamma   90.00
#
_symmetry.space_group_name_H-M   'P 1'
#
loop_
_entity.id
_entity.type
_entity.pdbx_description
1 polymer ?
#
loop_
_entity_poly.entity_id
_entity_poly.type
_entity_poly.pdbx_seq_one_letter_code
_entity_poly.pdbx_strand_id
1 'polypeptide(L)'
;MHDVLPSYSEAIARPDWLQLAAPYVAIADYPALCRVNSRCWRIFAPLLWRDPCAWSKRLGRSTDDDTGPFWSRFLLQDAQLLSPKTRDLIRVVDVRKAVTGNDHNLWAVIYRKRFYELLPLLPNVESLLIDDYCRMNARCLEYSDPSRPDRRLLMLSLKNTGHGISRSLTESRHLRALIYLDISGPAPVDFASLDERWLPNLRILKMCRKQLSTYRWETWAGILNWRLWSLDISDNELTDQSVLNMTGMIDDYVLRTTDHFASEGMLERWDQRGALDQYILRESPLSHVFLPGPRYLIDAPPINNLDGADDPDVFWPRVRSDGSTPVRPDTLEGVLGLLSRPGVSNATEHLPGSRGITHLHISGNKFTAAGIQELLINSEGHFELFDCERMLFFPPKRWRSFLNPPKLKAPRLFVSSAVRMSGLPGLGHLFRPVYSSNLRVLRIHHSLVTNIPTLTMDGLRSIECVYLAENGVFPHLQQAYMLPFLPDMNPRLQSLTLTCVPRHSFGPLICRLAFFFRMVSLQEEALSILTKGVQAQGGRPLRLVSGLKHVALELEPRTAEEPLDFDAEKLMASGEAPFSFFDSPLTETSKTKPKKPRIIDIWRETPDPSEAPPVKLVRHDTPEGHNTMSPHQPSSSDPERQTWLLYSNVTTTVSGVTHTSNSVVWAGNSWSTNPVIRKYNYLVVNYRMQEGVGPATMHQTRAGAPVGCLLFHTAWLFAATPQSLELPPNVDALKKLDVAAEVRQRWCRTPEDYQRAKERFPIDQLFIWGGKLEIVEPEPVDNGWLLWKPHNEYEPPYDYEGE
;
A
#
# COMPACT_ATOMS: atom_id res chain seq x y z
N MET A 1 10.12 -23.76 -1.87
CA MET A 1 10.99 -24.16 -3.00
C MET A 1 12.24 -23.29 -2.95
N HIS A 2 13.42 -23.89 -2.83
CA HIS A 2 14.71 -23.19 -2.87
C HIS A 2 15.16 -23.12 -4.33
N ASP A 3 15.01 -21.97 -4.99
CA ASP A 3 15.44 -21.73 -6.39
C ASP A 3 16.78 -20.97 -6.48
N VAL A 4 17.68 -21.19 -5.52
CA VAL A 4 19.07 -20.74 -5.66
C VAL A 4 19.94 -21.98 -5.56
N LEU A 5 20.53 -22.36 -6.69
CA LEU A 5 21.56 -23.40 -6.75
C LEU A 5 22.78 -22.93 -5.94
N PRO A 6 23.47 -23.84 -5.22
CA PRO A 6 24.64 -23.49 -4.43
C PRO A 6 25.72 -22.85 -5.31
N SER A 7 26.46 -21.91 -4.75
CA SER A 7 27.64 -21.33 -5.41
C SER A 7 28.68 -22.41 -5.71
N TYR A 8 29.57 -22.18 -6.68
CA TYR A 8 30.63 -23.13 -7.03
C TYR A 8 31.51 -23.48 -5.82
N SER A 9 31.79 -22.49 -4.96
CA SER A 9 32.53 -22.66 -3.70
C SER A 9 31.76 -23.50 -2.67
N GLU A 10 30.44 -23.33 -2.53
CA GLU A 10 29.60 -24.19 -1.68
C GLU A 10 29.46 -25.61 -2.24
N ALA A 11 29.52 -25.77 -3.56
CA ALA A 11 29.44 -27.07 -4.23
C ALA A 11 30.74 -27.90 -4.11
N ILE A 12 31.91 -27.24 -3.96
CA ILE A 12 33.21 -27.90 -3.75
C ILE A 12 33.70 -27.88 -2.30
N ALA A 13 33.15 -27.02 -1.44
CA ALA A 13 33.18 -27.26 -0.02
C ALA A 13 32.56 -28.64 0.20
N ARG A 14 33.16 -29.49 1.04
CA ARG A 14 32.54 -30.77 1.45
C ARG A 14 31.77 -30.52 2.75
N PRO A 15 30.63 -29.78 2.76
CA PRO A 15 29.88 -29.63 4.00
C PRO A 15 29.44 -31.01 4.48
N ASP A 16 29.26 -31.16 5.79
CA ASP A 16 28.76 -32.40 6.35
C ASP A 16 27.43 -32.74 5.66
N TRP A 17 27.35 -33.90 4.99
CA TRP A 17 26.14 -34.33 4.28
C TRP A 17 24.90 -34.30 5.18
N LEU A 18 25.08 -34.48 6.50
CA LEU A 18 23.99 -34.47 7.46
C LEU A 18 23.49 -33.03 7.72
N GLN A 19 24.32 -32.01 7.57
CA GLN A 19 23.88 -30.60 7.58
C GLN A 19 23.07 -30.25 6.33
N LEU A 20 23.43 -30.82 5.17
CA LEU A 20 22.66 -30.66 3.93
C LEU A 20 21.31 -31.39 3.99
N ALA A 21 21.28 -32.59 4.58
CA ALA A 21 20.08 -33.40 4.69
C ALA A 21 19.12 -32.91 5.79
N ALA A 22 19.63 -32.30 6.86
CA ALA A 22 18.85 -31.93 8.03
C ALA A 22 17.57 -31.14 7.72
N PRO A 23 17.55 -30.12 6.84
CA PRO A 23 16.31 -29.38 6.50
C PRO A 23 15.22 -30.22 5.82
N TYR A 24 15.56 -31.38 5.27
CA TYR A 24 14.64 -32.28 4.56
C TYR A 24 14.08 -33.40 5.45
N VAL A 25 14.61 -33.54 6.67
CA VAL A 25 14.12 -34.52 7.63
C VAL A 25 12.80 -34.04 8.23
N ALA A 26 11.87 -34.95 8.50
CA ALA A 26 10.62 -34.59 9.15
C ALA A 26 10.90 -33.99 10.54
N ILE A 27 10.29 -32.83 10.81
CA ILE A 27 10.43 -32.08 12.06
C ILE A 27 10.17 -32.96 13.29
N ALA A 28 9.22 -33.89 13.20
CA ALA A 28 8.88 -34.84 14.26
C ALA A 28 10.05 -35.74 14.70
N ASP A 29 11.03 -35.98 13.82
CA ASP A 29 12.15 -36.88 14.08
C ASP A 29 13.34 -36.17 14.76
N TYR A 30 13.36 -34.84 14.79
CA TYR A 30 14.49 -34.07 15.32
C TYR A 30 14.81 -34.40 16.78
N PRO A 31 13.83 -34.56 17.70
CA PRO A 31 14.10 -34.96 19.07
C PRO A 31 14.75 -36.35 19.18
N ALA A 32 14.37 -37.30 18.33
CA ALA A 32 14.97 -38.64 18.30
C ALA A 32 16.40 -38.57 17.77
N LEU A 33 16.62 -37.81 16.69
CA LEU A 33 17.93 -37.62 16.08
C LEU A 33 18.93 -36.92 17.01
N CYS A 34 18.47 -35.98 17.85
CA CYS A 34 19.30 -35.37 18.88
C CYS A 34 19.84 -36.37 19.91
N ARG A 35 19.22 -37.56 20.06
CA ARG A 35 19.61 -38.60 21.02
C ARG A 35 20.50 -39.68 20.42
N VAL A 36 20.70 -39.71 19.10
CA VAL A 36 21.47 -40.76 18.41
C VAL A 36 22.94 -40.71 18.78
N ASN A 37 23.59 -39.56 18.61
CA ASN A 37 24.98 -39.32 19.01
C ASN A 37 25.28 -37.82 19.10
N SER A 38 26.48 -37.46 19.57
CA SER A 38 26.91 -36.07 19.72
C SER A 38 26.97 -35.30 18.40
N ARG A 39 27.24 -35.97 17.27
CA ARG A 39 27.24 -35.35 15.93
C ARG A 39 25.83 -34.95 15.50
N CYS A 40 24.86 -35.84 15.66
CA CYS A 40 23.45 -35.56 15.36
C CYS A 40 22.91 -34.47 16.30
N TRP A 41 23.25 -34.52 17.58
CA TRP A 41 22.91 -33.45 18.53
C TRP A 41 23.41 -32.09 18.04
N ARG A 42 24.67 -31.97 17.60
CA ARG A 42 25.23 -30.70 17.10
C ARG A 42 24.52 -30.13 15.87
N ILE A 43 23.85 -30.97 15.07
CA ILE A 43 23.17 -30.54 13.84
C ILE A 43 21.69 -30.25 14.10
N PHE A 44 20.99 -31.15 14.80
CA PHE A 44 19.54 -31.06 14.98
C PHE A 44 19.15 -30.24 16.21
N ALA A 45 19.95 -30.19 17.27
CA ALA A 45 19.61 -29.43 18.47
C ALA A 45 19.53 -27.92 18.19
N PRO A 46 20.45 -27.29 17.42
CA PRO A 46 20.32 -25.87 17.06
C PRO A 46 19.06 -25.58 16.26
N LEU A 47 18.62 -26.51 15.40
CA LEU A 47 17.38 -26.35 14.65
C LEU A 47 16.18 -26.39 15.60
N LEU A 48 16.14 -27.37 16.51
CA LEU A 48 15.04 -27.60 17.47
C LEU A 48 14.91 -26.50 18.55
N TRP A 49 16.04 -26.05 19.12
CA TRP A 49 16.04 -25.14 20.27
C TRP A 49 16.08 -23.66 19.90
N ARG A 50 16.16 -23.33 18.60
CA ARG A 50 16.22 -21.95 18.11
C ARG A 50 15.07 -21.09 18.61
N ASP A 51 13.85 -21.62 18.51
CA ASP A 51 12.59 -20.99 18.90
C ASP A 51 11.74 -22.03 19.67
N PRO A 52 11.98 -22.19 20.99
CA PRO A 52 11.35 -23.24 21.77
C PRO A 52 9.81 -23.24 21.69
N CYS A 53 9.20 -22.06 21.58
CA CYS A 53 7.75 -21.92 21.53
C CYS A 53 7.19 -22.40 20.18
N ALA A 54 7.72 -21.88 19.06
CA ALA A 54 7.30 -22.31 17.74
C ALA A 54 7.55 -23.82 17.52
N TRP A 55 8.65 -24.35 18.07
CA TRP A 55 8.96 -25.77 17.98
C TRP A 55 8.03 -26.66 18.80
N SER A 56 7.58 -26.21 19.97
CA SER A 56 6.56 -26.93 20.76
C SER A 56 5.28 -27.15 19.94
N LYS A 57 4.84 -26.10 19.22
CA LYS A 57 3.67 -26.16 18.34
C LYS A 57 3.86 -27.07 17.13
N ARG A 58 5.00 -26.95 16.43
CA ARG A 58 5.30 -27.77 15.25
C ARG A 58 5.42 -29.26 15.56
N LEU A 59 5.79 -29.62 16.79
CA LEU A 59 5.81 -31.01 17.27
C LEU A 59 4.44 -31.52 17.74
N GLY A 60 3.38 -30.71 17.63
CA GLY A 60 2.03 -31.06 18.09
C GLY A 60 1.93 -31.20 19.62
N ARG A 61 2.88 -30.65 20.38
CA ARG A 61 2.88 -30.71 21.86
C ARG A 61 2.06 -29.59 22.51
N SER A 62 1.63 -28.62 21.71
CA SER A 62 0.96 -27.39 22.09
C SER A 62 0.11 -26.95 20.90
N THR A 63 -1.11 -26.52 21.16
CA THR A 63 -1.98 -25.84 20.18
C THR A 63 -1.59 -24.38 20.06
N ASP A 64 -2.20 -23.64 19.13
CA ASP A 64 -1.94 -22.20 19.01
C ASP A 64 -2.37 -21.39 20.25
N ASP A 65 -3.39 -21.88 20.96
CA ASP A 65 -3.92 -21.31 22.20
C ASP A 65 -3.02 -21.59 23.43
N ASP A 66 -2.13 -22.58 23.34
CA ASP A 66 -1.24 -23.01 24.43
C ASP A 66 0.05 -22.16 24.56
N THR A 67 0.16 -21.07 23.81
CA THR A 67 1.36 -20.20 23.82
C THR A 67 1.61 -19.57 25.20
N GLY A 68 0.55 -19.18 25.90
CA GLY A 68 0.65 -18.61 27.25
C GLY A 68 1.08 -19.61 28.31
N PRO A 69 0.38 -20.75 28.44
CA PRO A 69 0.80 -21.85 29.31
C PRO A 69 2.24 -22.29 29.06
N PHE A 70 2.66 -22.37 27.78
CA PHE A 70 4.04 -22.69 27.42
C PHE A 70 5.03 -21.69 28.03
N TRP A 71 4.87 -20.39 27.77
CA TRP A 71 5.80 -19.38 28.29
C TRP A 71 5.76 -19.29 29.80
N SER A 72 4.60 -19.48 30.42
CA SER A 72 4.46 -19.49 31.88
C SER A 72 5.28 -20.63 32.49
N ARG A 73 5.17 -21.85 31.96
CA ARG A 73 5.98 -23.00 32.39
C ARG A 73 7.47 -22.80 32.10
N PHE A 74 7.79 -22.28 30.91
CA PHE A 74 9.16 -22.07 30.48
C PHE A 74 9.88 -21.04 31.35
N LEU A 75 9.21 -19.91 31.65
CA LEU A 75 9.70 -18.83 32.51
C LEU A 75 9.82 -19.26 33.97
N LEU A 76 8.87 -20.05 34.48
CA LEU A 76 8.84 -20.47 35.88
C LEU A 76 9.79 -21.62 36.19
N GLN A 77 10.02 -22.54 35.25
CA GLN A 77 10.67 -23.82 35.54
C GLN A 77 11.67 -24.23 34.44
N ASP A 78 11.21 -24.42 33.20
CA ASP A 78 11.99 -25.20 32.23
C ASP A 78 13.32 -24.53 31.86
N ALA A 79 13.35 -23.21 31.73
CA ALA A 79 14.57 -22.49 31.35
C ALA A 79 15.72 -22.72 32.34
N GLN A 80 15.43 -22.80 33.65
CA GLN A 80 16.42 -23.04 34.70
C GLN A 80 16.93 -24.49 34.72
N LEU A 81 16.15 -25.42 34.15
CA LEU A 81 16.53 -26.83 34.04
C LEU A 81 17.37 -27.13 32.78
N LEU A 82 17.32 -26.26 31.77
CA LEU A 82 18.14 -26.43 30.56
C LEU A 82 19.64 -26.28 30.86
N SER A 83 20.46 -27.12 30.21
CA SER A 83 21.91 -26.97 30.26
C SER A 83 22.35 -25.65 29.62
N PRO A 84 23.49 -25.04 30.04
CA PRO A 84 24.02 -23.84 29.39
C PRO A 84 24.17 -24.02 27.87
N LYS A 85 24.69 -25.18 27.43
CA LYS A 85 24.83 -25.52 26.00
C LYS A 85 23.50 -25.50 25.24
N THR A 86 22.39 -25.86 25.87
CA THR A 86 21.06 -25.82 25.25
C THR A 86 20.50 -24.41 25.23
N ARG A 87 20.70 -23.64 26.31
CA ARG A 87 20.30 -22.22 26.37
C ARG A 87 21.02 -21.38 25.32
N ASP A 88 22.28 -21.70 25.02
CA ASP A 88 23.08 -21.05 23.98
C ASP A 88 22.53 -21.27 22.55
N LEU A 89 21.63 -22.24 22.36
CA LEU A 89 21.00 -22.50 21.05
C LEU A 89 19.75 -21.63 20.82
N ILE A 90 19.19 -21.03 21.87
CA ILE A 90 17.98 -20.22 21.77
C ILE A 90 18.34 -18.87 21.14
N ARG A 91 17.71 -18.57 20.00
CA ARG A 91 17.92 -17.33 19.22
C ARG A 91 16.69 -16.44 19.17
N VAL A 92 15.49 -17.00 19.32
CA VAL A 92 14.22 -16.27 19.21
C VAL A 92 13.46 -16.34 20.52
N VAL A 93 12.99 -15.18 20.98
CA VAL A 93 12.05 -15.04 22.09
C VAL A 93 10.84 -14.27 21.59
N ASP A 94 9.76 -15.00 21.26
CA ASP A 94 8.49 -14.44 20.82
C ASP A 94 7.39 -14.65 21.86
N VAL A 95 6.99 -13.58 22.54
CA VAL A 95 5.96 -13.64 23.59
C VAL A 95 4.59 -13.13 23.13
N ARG A 96 4.40 -12.70 21.88
CA ARG A 96 3.21 -11.94 21.42
C ARG A 96 1.85 -12.64 21.63
N LYS A 97 1.83 -13.97 21.69
CA LYS A 97 0.63 -14.77 21.92
C LYS A 97 0.59 -15.41 23.31
N ALA A 98 1.46 -15.01 24.24
CA ALA A 98 1.53 -15.61 25.57
C ALA A 98 0.30 -15.31 26.45
N VAL A 99 -0.66 -14.50 25.97
CA VAL A 99 -1.95 -14.27 26.62
C VAL A 99 -3.03 -14.16 25.54
N THR A 100 -4.11 -14.91 25.70
CA THR A 100 -5.34 -14.76 24.92
C THR A 100 -6.37 -13.97 25.72
N GLY A 101 -6.87 -12.83 25.20
CA GLY A 101 -7.96 -12.05 25.80
C GLY A 101 -7.52 -10.85 26.67
N ASN A 102 -8.49 -10.18 27.31
CA ASN A 102 -8.33 -8.93 28.10
C ASN A 102 -7.36 -8.99 29.30
N ASP A 103 -6.69 -10.12 29.54
CA ASP A 103 -5.77 -10.37 30.66
C ASP A 103 -4.29 -10.01 30.38
N HIS A 104 -3.99 -9.35 29.25
CA HIS A 104 -2.62 -8.93 28.87
C HIS A 104 -1.88 -8.18 29.99
N ASN A 105 -2.61 -7.42 30.81
CA ASN A 105 -2.06 -6.67 31.93
C ASN A 105 -1.69 -7.54 33.13
N LEU A 106 -2.46 -8.59 33.43
CA LEU A 106 -2.23 -9.46 34.58
C LEU A 106 -0.97 -10.32 34.37
N TRP A 107 -0.83 -10.90 33.18
CA TRP A 107 0.35 -11.70 32.83
C TRP A 107 1.64 -10.86 32.86
N ALA A 108 1.61 -9.66 32.28
CA ALA A 108 2.74 -8.75 32.31
C ALA A 108 3.13 -8.37 33.76
N VAL A 109 2.17 -8.22 34.68
CA VAL A 109 2.47 -7.96 36.10
C VAL A 109 3.14 -9.15 36.76
N ILE A 110 2.57 -10.35 36.58
CA ILE A 110 3.04 -11.56 37.26
C ILE A 110 4.42 -11.99 36.76
N TYR A 111 4.63 -11.95 35.44
CA TYR A 111 5.79 -12.57 34.81
C TYR A 111 6.89 -11.59 34.41
N ARG A 112 6.70 -10.27 34.49
CA ARG A 112 7.73 -9.26 34.16
C ARG A 112 9.05 -9.49 34.88
N LYS A 113 9.02 -9.71 36.20
CA LYS A 113 10.24 -9.96 36.98
C LYS A 113 10.96 -11.23 36.50
N ARG A 114 10.21 -12.31 36.24
CA ARG A 114 10.75 -13.58 35.75
C ARG A 114 11.30 -13.48 34.34
N PHE A 115 10.66 -12.70 33.48
CA PHE A 115 11.15 -12.41 32.14
C PHE A 115 12.50 -11.68 32.17
N TYR A 116 12.65 -10.71 33.08
CA TYR A 116 13.91 -10.02 33.29
C TYR A 116 15.00 -10.91 33.90
N GLU A 117 14.63 -11.91 34.70
CA GLU A 117 15.56 -12.94 35.18
C GLU A 117 15.92 -13.96 34.09
N LEU A 118 15.00 -14.26 33.17
CA LEU A 118 15.19 -15.23 32.08
C LEU A 118 16.18 -14.70 31.04
N LEU A 119 16.00 -13.48 30.56
CA LEU A 119 16.80 -12.98 29.44
C LEU A 119 18.30 -13.10 29.71
N PRO A 120 18.86 -12.73 30.88
CA PRO A 120 20.25 -13.00 31.27
C PRO A 120 20.73 -14.45 31.07
N LEU A 121 19.85 -15.45 31.14
CA LEU A 121 20.16 -16.87 30.93
C LEU A 121 20.25 -17.28 29.45
N LEU A 122 19.79 -16.41 28.54
CA LEU A 122 19.74 -16.63 27.09
C LEU A 122 20.71 -15.65 26.40
N PRO A 123 22.02 -15.93 26.38
CA PRO A 123 23.03 -14.98 25.90
C PRO A 123 23.00 -14.75 24.38
N ASN A 124 22.39 -15.66 23.62
CA ASN A 124 22.46 -15.71 22.16
C ASN A 124 21.16 -15.28 21.45
N VAL A 125 20.24 -14.62 22.17
CA VAL A 125 18.99 -14.11 21.57
C VAL A 125 19.30 -13.05 20.52
N GLU A 126 18.84 -13.30 19.29
CA GLU A 126 18.99 -12.45 18.11
C GLU A 126 17.65 -11.76 17.75
N SER A 127 16.52 -12.34 18.14
CA SER A 127 15.18 -11.81 17.87
C SER A 127 14.35 -11.76 19.13
N LEU A 128 13.88 -10.56 19.49
CA LEU A 128 13.09 -10.30 20.68
C LEU A 128 11.78 -9.60 20.30
N LEU A 129 10.65 -10.27 20.53
CA LEU A 129 9.32 -9.79 20.13
C LEU A 129 8.41 -9.68 21.35
N ILE A 130 8.07 -8.46 21.73
CA ILE A 130 7.32 -8.12 22.94
C ILE A 130 6.15 -7.20 22.55
N ASP A 131 5.30 -7.65 21.62
CA ASP A 131 4.17 -6.85 21.14
C ASP A 131 2.98 -6.92 22.11
N ASP A 132 2.19 -5.85 22.17
CA ASP A 132 0.91 -5.75 22.88
C ASP A 132 0.97 -5.84 24.43
N TYR A 133 2.17 -5.91 25.01
CA TYR A 133 2.38 -5.93 26.46
C TYR A 133 2.72 -4.54 27.01
N CYS A 134 1.71 -3.77 27.45
CA CYS A 134 1.90 -2.38 27.87
C CYS A 134 2.88 -2.20 29.05
N ARG A 135 2.99 -3.19 29.96
CA ARG A 135 3.88 -3.16 31.13
C ARG A 135 5.21 -3.86 30.92
N MET A 136 5.42 -4.56 29.82
CA MET A 136 6.73 -5.11 29.46
C MET A 136 7.52 -4.09 28.65
N ASN A 137 8.84 -4.14 28.79
CA ASN A 137 9.74 -3.31 28.01
C ASN A 137 11.10 -4.01 27.90
N ALA A 138 11.93 -3.50 27.00
CA ALA A 138 13.27 -4.00 26.79
C ALA A 138 14.31 -3.43 27.79
N ARG A 139 13.89 -2.79 28.91
CA ARG A 139 14.84 -2.20 29.89
C ARG A 139 15.77 -3.22 30.53
N CYS A 140 15.38 -4.50 30.58
CA CYS A 140 16.27 -5.58 31.00
C CYS A 140 17.56 -5.69 30.15
N LEU A 141 17.55 -5.19 28.91
CA LEU A 141 18.74 -5.11 28.08
C LEU A 141 19.66 -3.95 28.49
N GLU A 142 19.16 -2.92 29.20
CA GLU A 142 19.95 -1.77 29.66
C GLU A 142 20.90 -2.15 30.81
N TYR A 143 20.48 -3.08 31.67
CA TYR A 143 21.24 -3.53 32.84
C TYR A 143 22.07 -4.80 32.58
N SER A 144 22.26 -5.16 31.31
CA SER A 144 23.06 -6.34 30.95
C SER A 144 24.54 -6.10 31.23
N ASP A 145 25.19 -7.06 31.90
CA ASP A 145 26.58 -6.99 32.35
C ASP A 145 27.55 -6.67 31.18
N PRO A 146 28.31 -5.54 31.25
CA PRO A 146 29.24 -5.13 30.20
C PRO A 146 30.43 -6.09 30.00
N SER A 147 30.64 -7.05 30.90
CA SER A 147 31.67 -8.08 30.76
C SER A 147 31.27 -9.29 29.90
N ARG A 148 29.98 -9.42 29.55
CA ARG A 148 29.49 -10.53 28.71
C ARG A 148 29.68 -10.24 27.22
N PRO A 149 29.95 -11.26 26.38
CA PRO A 149 30.06 -11.10 24.94
C PRO A 149 28.77 -10.44 24.40
N ASP A 150 28.96 -9.43 23.56
CA ASP A 150 27.90 -8.54 23.08
C ASP A 150 26.70 -9.34 22.54
N ARG A 151 25.55 -9.25 23.21
CA ARG A 151 24.29 -9.71 22.63
C ARG A 151 24.09 -8.96 21.32
N ARG A 152 23.98 -9.71 20.22
CA ARG A 152 23.81 -9.17 18.88
C ARG A 152 22.34 -9.28 18.49
N LEU A 153 21.53 -8.31 18.91
CA LEU A 153 20.12 -8.31 18.54
C LEU A 153 19.99 -7.85 17.08
N LEU A 154 19.40 -8.71 16.24
CA LEU A 154 19.14 -8.45 14.82
C LEU A 154 17.71 -7.93 14.60
N MET A 155 16.78 -8.30 15.48
CA MET A 155 15.36 -7.99 15.36
C MET A 155 14.74 -7.65 16.72
N LEU A 156 14.05 -6.51 16.78
CA LEU A 156 13.35 -6.03 17.96
C LEU A 156 11.94 -5.56 17.57
N SER A 157 10.92 -6.13 18.21
CA SER A 157 9.54 -5.68 18.07
C SER A 157 8.96 -5.29 19.42
N LEU A 158 8.47 -4.05 19.49
CA LEU A 158 7.91 -3.38 20.67
C LEU A 158 6.54 -2.78 20.33
N LYS A 159 5.81 -3.38 19.38
CA LYS A 159 4.54 -2.87 18.90
C LYS A 159 3.53 -2.78 20.05
N ASN A 160 2.85 -1.64 20.19
CA ASN A 160 1.85 -1.38 21.23
C ASN A 160 2.34 -1.55 22.68
N THR A 161 3.65 -1.42 22.93
CA THR A 161 4.20 -1.37 24.29
C THR A 161 4.01 0.01 24.91
N GLY A 162 3.96 0.10 26.25
CA GLY A 162 3.71 1.36 26.96
C GLY A 162 4.95 2.25 27.11
N HIS A 163 6.16 1.69 26.97
CA HIS A 163 7.42 2.40 27.21
C HIS A 163 8.24 2.66 25.95
N GLY A 164 7.89 2.06 24.80
CA GLY A 164 8.62 2.22 23.55
C GLY A 164 10.09 1.82 23.65
N ILE A 165 10.94 2.46 22.83
CA ILE A 165 12.39 2.31 22.87
C ILE A 165 13.02 3.46 23.66
N SER A 166 13.85 3.13 24.65
CA SER A 166 14.58 4.11 25.45
C SER A 166 15.88 4.53 24.77
N ARG A 167 16.33 5.75 25.04
CA ARG A 167 17.61 6.27 24.55
C ARG A 167 18.82 5.50 25.08
N SER A 168 18.78 5.08 26.34
CA SER A 168 19.83 4.24 26.95
C SER A 168 19.99 2.91 26.20
N LEU A 169 18.89 2.31 25.75
CA LEU A 169 18.91 1.07 25.01
C LEU A 169 19.45 1.24 23.59
N THR A 170 19.09 2.31 22.88
CA THR A 170 19.63 2.61 21.54
C THR A 170 21.12 2.93 21.56
N GLU A 171 21.57 3.64 22.58
CA GLU A 171 23.00 3.97 22.73
C GLU A 171 23.84 2.74 23.11
N SER A 172 23.20 1.68 23.61
CA SER A 172 23.86 0.43 23.97
C SER A 172 24.44 -0.31 22.76
N ARG A 173 25.54 -1.05 22.99
CA ARG A 173 26.17 -1.92 21.97
C ARG A 173 25.25 -3.06 21.49
N HIS A 174 24.20 -3.39 22.24
CA HIS A 174 23.32 -4.54 21.95
C HIS A 174 22.50 -4.36 20.67
N LEU A 175 22.19 -3.12 20.30
CA LEU A 175 21.36 -2.80 19.12
C LEU A 175 22.19 -2.40 17.89
N ARG A 176 23.52 -2.43 17.97
CA ARG A 176 24.41 -2.03 16.85
C ARG A 176 24.21 -2.89 15.60
N ALA A 177 23.80 -4.13 15.78
CA ALA A 177 23.54 -5.07 14.70
C ALA A 177 22.07 -5.16 14.29
N LEU A 178 21.21 -4.30 14.85
CA LEU A 178 19.78 -4.35 14.63
C LEU A 178 19.44 -4.03 13.17
N ILE A 179 18.68 -4.91 12.52
CA ILE A 179 18.25 -4.82 11.12
C ILE A 179 16.78 -4.43 11.04
N TYR A 180 15.96 -5.00 11.93
CA TYR A 180 14.52 -4.78 12.02
C TYR A 180 14.16 -4.15 13.36
N LEU A 181 13.43 -3.03 13.31
CA LEU A 181 12.86 -2.38 14.47
C LEU A 181 11.38 -2.07 14.23
N ASP A 182 10.51 -2.60 15.08
CA ASP A 182 9.10 -2.19 15.17
C ASP A 182 8.85 -1.48 16.49
N ILE A 183 8.53 -0.19 16.38
CA ILE A 183 8.18 0.69 17.50
C ILE A 183 6.74 1.18 17.38
N SER A 184 5.90 0.56 16.56
CA SER A 184 4.54 1.02 16.26
C SER A 184 3.67 1.13 17.52
N GLY A 185 2.71 2.06 17.52
CA GLY A 185 1.83 2.32 18.65
C GLY A 185 2.17 3.62 19.40
N PRO A 186 1.43 3.95 20.48
CA PRO A 186 1.35 5.30 21.02
C PRO A 186 2.58 5.75 21.84
N ALA A 187 3.49 4.85 22.19
CA ALA A 187 4.63 5.19 23.06
C ALA A 187 5.51 6.29 22.44
N PRO A 188 5.97 7.28 23.23
CA PRO A 188 6.89 8.30 22.74
C PRO A 188 8.24 7.67 22.36
N VAL A 189 8.93 8.28 21.40
CA VAL A 189 10.27 7.88 20.98
C VAL A 189 11.11 9.14 20.84
N ASP A 190 12.34 9.11 21.34
CA ASP A 190 13.33 10.16 21.05
C ASP A 190 13.95 9.86 19.69
N PHE A 191 13.83 10.78 18.73
CA PHE A 191 14.17 10.50 17.34
C PHE A 191 15.67 10.55 17.07
N ALA A 192 16.44 11.25 17.92
CA ALA A 192 17.90 11.19 17.89
C ALA A 192 18.42 9.78 18.21
N SER A 193 17.63 8.96 18.91
CA SER A 193 17.96 7.58 19.25
C SER A 193 18.05 6.66 18.03
N LEU A 194 17.41 7.05 16.92
CA LEU A 194 17.39 6.28 15.69
C LEU A 194 18.52 6.67 14.73
N ASP A 195 19.42 7.59 15.08
CA ASP A 195 20.53 8.01 14.23
C ASP A 195 21.44 6.83 13.79
N GLU A 196 22.07 6.95 12.63
CA GLU A 196 23.00 5.93 12.10
C GLU A 196 24.15 5.65 13.06
N ARG A 197 24.57 6.64 13.85
CA ARG A 197 25.57 6.49 14.90
C ARG A 197 25.17 5.49 15.98
N TRP A 198 23.90 5.17 16.15
CA TRP A 198 23.41 4.23 17.16
C TRP A 198 22.92 2.93 16.54
N LEU A 199 22.21 3.01 15.41
CA LEU A 199 21.62 1.88 14.70
C LEU A 199 22.14 1.78 13.25
N PRO A 200 23.45 1.52 13.03
CA PRO A 200 24.07 1.61 11.70
C PRO A 200 23.55 0.56 10.71
N ASN A 201 23.14 -0.61 11.24
CA ASN A 201 22.66 -1.73 10.44
C ASN A 201 21.14 -1.73 10.25
N LEU A 202 20.43 -0.68 10.69
CA LEU A 202 18.97 -0.65 10.57
C LEU A 202 18.56 -0.54 9.11
N ARG A 203 17.62 -1.39 8.70
CA ARG A 203 17.18 -1.54 7.32
C ARG A 203 15.66 -1.57 7.16
N ILE A 204 14.95 -2.04 8.19
CA ILE A 204 13.48 -2.10 8.24
C ILE A 204 13.03 -1.37 9.49
N LEU A 205 12.14 -0.39 9.31
CA LEU A 205 11.58 0.40 10.40
C LEU A 205 10.07 0.48 10.30
N LYS A 206 9.37 0.02 11.34
CA LYS A 206 7.92 0.13 11.49
C LYS A 206 7.60 1.14 12.59
N MET A 207 6.86 2.19 12.25
CA MET A 207 6.55 3.33 13.13
C MET A 207 5.11 3.82 12.94
N CYS A 208 4.17 2.88 12.92
CA CYS A 208 2.76 3.19 12.75
C CYS A 208 2.18 3.87 14.00
N ARG A 209 1.17 4.72 13.83
CA ARG A 209 0.42 5.35 14.96
C ARG A 209 1.29 6.17 15.92
N LYS A 210 2.29 6.87 15.37
CA LYS A 210 3.18 7.78 16.11
C LYS A 210 2.71 9.24 16.13
N GLN A 211 1.55 9.54 15.54
CA GLN A 211 1.02 10.89 15.39
C GLN A 211 2.05 11.81 14.71
N LEU A 212 2.77 11.29 13.71
CA LEU A 212 3.75 12.05 12.95
C LEU A 212 3.03 13.07 12.08
N SER A 213 3.28 14.35 12.33
CA SER A 213 2.86 15.44 11.47
C SER A 213 3.92 15.71 10.41
N THR A 214 3.53 16.39 9.33
CA THR A 214 4.45 16.81 8.25
C THR A 214 5.68 17.55 8.78
N TYR A 215 5.49 18.47 9.73
CA TYR A 215 6.59 19.25 10.30
C TYR A 215 7.61 18.38 11.01
N ARG A 216 7.14 17.39 11.80
CA ARG A 216 8.04 16.45 12.47
C ARG A 216 8.74 15.56 11.44
N TRP A 217 8.02 15.12 10.41
CA TRP A 217 8.57 14.24 9.38
C TRP A 217 9.83 14.80 8.68
N GLU A 218 9.88 16.10 8.41
CA GLU A 218 11.03 16.73 7.73
C GLU A 218 12.36 16.50 8.46
N THR A 219 12.38 16.72 9.78
CA THR A 219 13.59 16.49 10.60
C THR A 219 14.02 15.02 10.57
N TRP A 220 13.07 14.10 10.45
CA TRP A 220 13.35 12.67 10.51
C TRP A 220 13.83 12.07 9.22
N ALA A 221 13.26 12.51 8.09
CA ALA A 221 13.71 12.05 6.79
C ALA A 221 15.22 12.27 6.63
N GLY A 222 15.73 13.39 7.14
CA GLY A 222 17.18 13.67 7.19
C GLY A 222 18.00 12.73 8.09
N ILE A 223 17.45 12.27 9.22
CA ILE A 223 18.13 11.33 10.14
C ILE A 223 18.18 9.91 9.55
N LEU A 224 17.08 9.48 8.93
CA LEU A 224 16.96 8.15 8.36
C LEU A 224 17.74 8.02 7.05
N ASN A 225 17.69 9.06 6.21
CA ASN A 225 18.35 9.12 4.91
C ASN A 225 18.04 7.86 4.05
N TRP A 226 18.88 7.56 3.06
CA TRP A 226 18.87 6.38 2.20
C TRP A 226 19.21 5.02 2.86
N ARG A 227 19.22 4.89 4.19
CA ARG A 227 19.70 3.64 4.84
C ARG A 227 18.66 2.52 4.87
N LEU A 228 17.38 2.87 4.83
CA LEU A 228 16.28 1.93 4.96
C LEU A 228 15.87 1.42 3.58
N TRP A 229 15.61 0.13 3.45
CA TRP A 229 14.92 -0.40 2.26
C TRP A 229 13.42 -0.60 2.51
N SER A 230 12.99 -0.70 3.77
CA SER A 230 11.58 -0.79 4.15
C SER A 230 11.22 0.22 5.24
N LEU A 231 10.13 0.94 5.01
CA LEU A 231 9.57 1.89 5.94
C LEU A 231 8.06 1.75 6.03
N ASP A 232 7.54 1.61 7.26
CA ASP A 232 6.11 1.68 7.53
C ASP A 232 5.81 2.85 8.47
N ILE A 233 5.09 3.82 7.92
CA ILE A 233 4.66 5.07 8.57
C ILE A 233 3.13 5.18 8.52
N SER A 234 2.44 4.04 8.50
CA SER A 234 0.99 3.98 8.42
C SER A 234 0.31 4.58 9.67
N ASP A 235 -0.94 5.02 9.51
CA ASP A 235 -1.79 5.59 10.56
C ASP A 235 -1.16 6.77 11.31
N ASN A 236 -0.52 7.67 10.57
CA ASN A 236 0.01 8.94 11.07
C ASN A 236 -0.80 10.13 10.52
N GLU A 237 -0.27 11.34 10.61
CA GLU A 237 -0.94 12.56 10.14
C GLU A 237 -0.23 13.21 8.94
N LEU A 238 0.45 12.39 8.14
CA LEU A 238 1.22 12.86 6.99
C LEU A 238 0.29 13.32 5.86
N THR A 239 0.75 14.30 5.09
CA THR A 239 0.01 14.93 3.99
C THR A 239 0.92 15.02 2.76
N ASP A 240 0.40 15.50 1.64
CA ASP A 240 1.18 15.69 0.40
C ASP A 240 2.48 16.50 0.62
N GLN A 241 2.52 17.40 1.59
CA GLN A 241 3.73 18.14 1.96
C GLN A 241 4.90 17.25 2.43
N SER A 242 4.62 16.03 2.89
CA SER A 242 5.62 15.08 3.33
C SER A 242 6.30 14.34 2.16
N VAL A 243 5.71 14.38 0.96
CA VAL A 243 6.18 13.62 -0.21
C VAL A 243 7.60 13.98 -0.61
N LEU A 244 7.94 15.27 -0.66
CA LEU A 244 9.28 15.74 -1.02
C LEU A 244 10.39 15.13 -0.12
N ASN A 245 10.13 15.06 1.18
CA ASN A 245 11.07 14.49 2.14
C ASN A 245 11.12 12.96 2.06
N MET A 246 10.01 12.30 1.69
CA MET A 246 10.00 10.86 1.43
C MET A 246 10.80 10.49 0.19
N THR A 247 10.68 11.27 -0.87
CA THR A 247 11.42 11.03 -2.12
C THR A 247 12.91 11.23 -1.94
N GLY A 248 13.33 12.11 -1.03
CA GLY A 248 14.75 12.25 -0.63
C GLY A 248 15.32 11.05 0.14
N MET A 249 14.50 10.07 0.54
CA MET A 249 14.97 8.80 1.12
C MET A 249 15.07 7.68 0.07
N ILE A 250 14.73 7.97 -1.17
CA ILE A 250 14.85 7.07 -2.31
C ILE A 250 16.25 7.29 -2.92
N ASP A 251 16.77 6.28 -3.58
CA ASP A 251 18.08 6.35 -4.22
C ASP A 251 18.03 7.31 -5.43
N ASP A 252 19.06 8.16 -5.58
CA ASP A 252 19.10 9.23 -6.59
C ASP A 252 19.22 8.72 -8.05
N TYR A 253 19.35 7.41 -8.24
CA TYR A 253 19.48 6.80 -9.56
C TYR A 253 18.14 6.62 -10.25
N VAL A 254 18.11 6.85 -11.56
CA VAL A 254 16.90 6.65 -12.36
C VAL A 254 16.87 5.22 -12.91
N LEU A 255 15.89 4.41 -12.52
CA LEU A 255 15.71 3.04 -13.05
C LEU A 255 14.89 2.99 -14.35
N ARG A 256 14.50 4.16 -14.86
CA ARG A 256 13.71 4.30 -16.08
C ARG A 256 14.66 4.33 -17.27
N THR A 257 14.53 3.37 -18.19
CA THR A 257 15.34 3.30 -19.40
C THR A 257 14.46 3.34 -20.65
N THR A 258 15.06 3.73 -21.78
CA THR A 258 14.39 3.71 -23.08
C THR A 258 14.50 2.36 -23.78
N ASP A 259 15.25 1.40 -23.22
CA ASP A 259 15.49 0.07 -23.77
C ASP A 259 14.18 -0.72 -24.00
N HIS A 260 13.17 -0.42 -23.19
CA HIS A 260 11.87 -1.07 -23.24
C HIS A 260 10.79 -0.24 -23.95
N PHE A 261 11.17 0.83 -24.66
CA PHE A 261 10.23 1.72 -25.35
C PHE A 261 9.21 0.96 -26.22
N ALA A 262 9.68 -0.05 -26.95
CA ALA A 262 8.84 -0.84 -27.83
C ALA A 262 7.66 -1.49 -27.08
N SER A 263 7.86 -2.04 -25.88
CA SER A 263 6.81 -2.73 -25.10
C SER A 263 6.11 -1.84 -24.07
N GLU A 264 6.83 -0.90 -23.47
CA GLU A 264 6.40 -0.17 -22.26
C GLU A 264 6.10 1.31 -22.52
N GLY A 265 6.59 1.87 -23.63
CA GLY A 265 6.62 3.32 -23.86
C GLY A 265 7.83 3.97 -23.18
N MET A 266 7.92 5.30 -23.22
CA MET A 266 8.97 6.04 -22.51
C MET A 266 8.41 7.33 -21.90
N LEU A 267 9.09 7.80 -20.84
CA LEU A 267 8.82 9.10 -20.25
C LEU A 267 9.78 10.13 -20.84
N GLU A 268 9.20 11.20 -21.36
CA GLU A 268 9.92 12.36 -21.85
C GLU A 268 9.78 13.49 -20.83
N ARG A 269 10.91 13.99 -20.32
CA ARG A 269 10.92 15.09 -19.36
C ARG A 269 10.46 16.36 -20.06
N TRP A 270 9.49 17.03 -19.46
CA TRP A 270 9.00 18.32 -19.94
C TRP A 270 9.84 19.45 -19.34
N ASP A 271 10.88 19.86 -20.08
CA ASP A 271 11.79 20.93 -19.67
C ASP A 271 11.16 22.32 -19.89
N GLN A 272 10.27 22.74 -18.98
CA GLN A 272 9.95 24.16 -18.81
C GLN A 272 10.59 24.65 -17.52
N ARG A 273 11.53 25.60 -17.65
CA ARG A 273 12.26 26.20 -16.51
C ARG A 273 11.27 26.63 -15.43
N GLY A 274 11.32 25.95 -14.28
CA GLY A 274 10.60 26.30 -13.06
C GLY A 274 9.25 25.60 -12.81
N ALA A 275 8.81 24.69 -13.68
CA ALA A 275 7.76 23.72 -13.31
C ALA A 275 8.41 22.50 -12.63
N LEU A 276 7.70 21.85 -11.71
CA LEU A 276 8.06 20.52 -11.18
C LEU A 276 8.34 19.56 -12.33
N ASP A 277 9.17 18.54 -12.12
CA ASP A 277 9.49 17.53 -13.15
C ASP A 277 8.22 16.82 -13.61
N GLN A 278 7.69 17.29 -14.74
CA GLN A 278 6.52 16.73 -15.39
C GLN A 278 6.99 15.84 -16.53
N TYR A 279 6.37 14.67 -16.65
CA TYR A 279 6.73 13.69 -17.67
C TYR A 279 5.56 13.48 -18.62
N ILE A 280 5.87 13.49 -19.92
CA ILE A 280 4.95 13.06 -20.96
C ILE A 280 5.20 11.59 -21.21
N LEU A 281 4.16 10.78 -21.10
CA LEU A 281 4.21 9.38 -21.50
C LEU A 281 4.06 9.28 -23.01
N ARG A 282 5.15 8.94 -23.69
CA ARG A 282 5.16 8.66 -25.12
C ARG A 282 4.94 7.17 -25.36
N GLU A 283 3.85 6.85 -26.05
CA GLU A 283 3.47 5.49 -26.38
C GLU A 283 4.15 5.01 -27.68
N SER A 284 4.46 3.72 -27.73
CA SER A 284 4.75 2.97 -28.94
C SER A 284 3.46 2.33 -29.51
N PRO A 285 3.50 1.80 -30.75
CA PRO A 285 2.40 1.02 -31.30
C PRO A 285 2.01 -0.22 -30.48
N LEU A 286 2.89 -0.77 -29.65
CA LEU A 286 2.59 -1.95 -28.82
C LEU A 286 2.30 -1.60 -27.36
N SER A 287 2.84 -0.49 -26.85
CA SER A 287 2.64 -0.09 -25.45
C SER A 287 1.22 0.39 -25.18
N HIS A 288 0.55 1.00 -26.16
CA HIS A 288 -0.80 1.55 -26.00
C HIS A 288 -1.94 0.51 -26.01
N VAL A 289 -1.69 -0.69 -26.57
CA VAL A 289 -2.68 -1.77 -26.73
C VAL A 289 -2.57 -2.84 -25.64
N PHE A 290 -1.42 -2.91 -24.95
CA PHE A 290 -1.12 -3.91 -23.92
C PHE A 290 -1.13 -5.36 -24.44
N LEU A 291 -0.67 -5.59 -25.68
CA LEU A 291 -0.68 -6.93 -26.29
C LEU A 291 0.36 -7.88 -25.66
N PRO A 292 0.03 -9.18 -25.52
CA PRO A 292 0.97 -10.24 -25.14
C PRO A 292 2.23 -10.28 -26.00
N GLY A 293 3.35 -10.75 -25.43
CA GLY A 293 4.60 -10.99 -26.17
C GLY A 293 5.83 -10.48 -25.42
N PRO A 294 6.65 -9.57 -26.00
CA PRO A 294 7.94 -9.17 -25.44
C PRO A 294 7.84 -8.51 -24.06
N ARG A 295 6.67 -7.97 -23.68
CA ARG A 295 6.41 -7.41 -22.34
C ARG A 295 6.47 -8.43 -21.21
N TYR A 296 6.38 -9.72 -21.51
CA TYR A 296 6.49 -10.78 -20.50
C TYR A 296 7.90 -11.29 -20.32
N LEU A 297 8.87 -10.84 -21.12
CA LEU A 297 10.26 -11.22 -20.95
C LEU A 297 10.80 -10.57 -19.67
N ILE A 298 11.60 -11.33 -18.91
CA ILE A 298 12.39 -10.74 -17.83
C ILE A 298 13.47 -9.83 -18.40
N ASP A 299 13.96 -8.91 -17.58
CA ASP A 299 15.10 -8.09 -17.96
C ASP A 299 16.39 -8.92 -17.98
N ALA A 300 17.35 -8.48 -18.77
CA ALA A 300 18.67 -9.08 -18.75
C ALA A 300 19.29 -8.88 -17.36
N PRO A 301 19.85 -9.93 -16.75
CA PRO A 301 20.55 -9.78 -15.48
C PRO A 301 21.74 -8.81 -15.66
N PRO A 302 22.08 -8.02 -14.64
CA PRO A 302 23.25 -7.15 -14.71
C PRO A 302 24.50 -8.00 -14.96
N ILE A 303 25.27 -7.65 -16.00
CA ILE A 303 26.55 -8.31 -16.28
C ILE A 303 27.56 -7.77 -15.25
N ASN A 304 27.77 -8.54 -14.18
CA ASN A 304 28.79 -8.24 -13.20
C ASN A 304 30.16 -8.63 -13.78
N ASN A 305 30.97 -7.65 -14.18
CA ASN A 305 32.39 -7.88 -14.44
C ASN A 305 33.05 -8.22 -13.10
N LEU A 306 33.19 -9.52 -12.82
CA LEU A 306 33.80 -10.06 -11.61
C LEU A 306 35.30 -9.71 -11.47
N ASP A 307 35.92 -9.13 -12.50
CA ASP A 307 37.36 -8.82 -12.54
C ASP A 307 37.75 -7.49 -11.85
N GLY A 308 36.80 -6.75 -11.28
CA GLY A 308 37.03 -5.44 -10.65
C GLY A 308 36.53 -5.31 -9.19
N ALA A 309 36.29 -6.43 -8.50
CA ALA A 309 35.64 -6.44 -7.17
C ALA A 309 36.40 -5.70 -6.05
N ASP A 310 37.64 -5.29 -6.28
CA ASP A 310 38.49 -4.59 -5.30
C ASP A 310 38.60 -3.07 -5.54
N ASP A 311 37.93 -2.53 -6.56
CA ASP A 311 37.93 -1.09 -6.83
C ASP A 311 36.64 -0.42 -6.30
N PRO A 312 36.72 0.36 -5.19
CA PRO A 312 35.56 1.05 -4.61
C PRO A 312 34.96 2.13 -5.54
N ASP A 313 35.65 2.51 -6.62
CA ASP A 313 35.19 3.49 -7.61
C ASP A 313 34.48 2.86 -8.83
N VAL A 314 34.37 1.52 -8.92
CA VAL A 314 33.60 0.86 -9.97
C VAL A 314 32.11 0.97 -9.66
N PHE A 315 31.45 1.94 -10.30
CA PHE A 315 30.01 2.10 -10.30
C PHE A 315 29.33 0.85 -10.88
N TRP A 316 28.78 0.00 -10.00
CA TRP A 316 27.87 -1.06 -10.41
C TRP A 316 26.71 -0.43 -11.20
N PRO A 317 26.46 -0.83 -12.46
CA PRO A 317 25.29 -0.35 -13.19
C PRO A 317 24.05 -0.78 -12.41
N ARG A 318 23.35 0.19 -11.82
CA ARG A 318 22.12 -0.04 -11.04
C ARG A 318 20.97 -0.28 -12.02
N VAL A 319 20.89 -1.53 -12.50
CA VAL A 319 19.85 -1.99 -13.42
C VAL A 319 18.57 -2.29 -12.64
N ARG A 320 17.41 -2.07 -13.26
CA ARG A 320 16.12 -2.51 -12.73
C ARG A 320 16.14 -4.02 -12.45
N SER A 321 15.37 -4.48 -11.47
CA SER A 321 15.29 -5.90 -11.11
C SER A 321 14.91 -6.73 -12.33
N ASP A 322 15.39 -7.97 -12.46
CA ASP A 322 14.91 -8.87 -13.53
C ASP A 322 13.51 -9.45 -13.22
N GLY A 323 13.00 -9.23 -12.01
CA GLY A 323 11.71 -9.74 -11.54
C GLY A 323 11.68 -11.25 -11.31
N SER A 324 12.82 -11.96 -11.46
CA SER A 324 12.90 -13.42 -11.31
C SER A 324 13.02 -13.86 -9.84
N THR A 325 13.57 -13.00 -9.00
CA THR A 325 13.68 -13.23 -7.55
C THR A 325 12.36 -12.90 -6.84
N PRO A 326 12.02 -13.57 -5.73
CA PRO A 326 10.89 -13.14 -4.90
C PRO A 326 11.18 -11.76 -4.27
N VAL A 327 10.12 -11.01 -4.00
CA VAL A 327 10.20 -9.75 -3.25
C VAL A 327 10.79 -9.99 -1.87
N ARG A 328 11.65 -9.09 -1.41
CA ARG A 328 12.30 -9.19 -0.11
C ARG A 328 11.25 -9.10 1.00
N PRO A 329 11.24 -10.03 1.97
CA PRO A 329 10.24 -9.99 3.03
C PRO A 329 10.56 -8.87 4.02
N ASP A 330 9.61 -7.96 4.24
CA ASP A 330 9.70 -6.88 5.22
C ASP A 330 8.76 -7.10 6.43
N THR A 331 7.89 -8.11 6.35
CA THR A 331 7.01 -8.52 7.43
C THR A 331 7.80 -9.22 8.53
N LEU A 332 7.34 -9.10 9.77
CA LEU A 332 7.95 -9.71 10.94
C LEU A 332 8.21 -11.22 10.72
N GLU A 333 7.19 -11.98 10.30
CA GLU A 333 7.31 -13.43 10.05
C GLU A 333 8.27 -13.75 8.89
N GLY A 334 8.25 -12.94 7.84
CA GLY A 334 9.14 -13.11 6.70
C GLY A 334 10.60 -12.87 7.04
N VAL A 335 10.88 -11.85 7.86
CA VAL A 335 12.22 -11.54 8.37
C VAL A 335 12.69 -12.60 9.35
N LEU A 336 11.84 -13.04 10.30
CA LEU A 336 12.15 -14.18 11.18
C LEU A 336 12.51 -15.43 10.37
N GLY A 337 11.74 -15.74 9.32
CA GLY A 337 12.00 -16.86 8.42
C GLY A 337 13.32 -16.73 7.66
N LEU A 338 13.71 -15.51 7.29
CA LEU A 338 14.98 -15.21 6.62
C LEU A 338 16.17 -15.38 7.57
N LEU A 339 16.08 -14.80 8.77
CA LEU A 339 17.08 -14.97 9.83
C LEU A 339 17.18 -16.44 10.26
N SER A 340 16.10 -17.21 10.11
CA SER A 340 16.00 -18.61 10.53
C SER A 340 16.83 -19.63 9.76
N ARG A 341 17.42 -19.25 8.61
CA ARG A 341 18.10 -20.19 7.71
C ARG A 341 19.53 -20.53 8.19
N PRO A 342 19.92 -21.82 8.28
CA PRO A 342 21.28 -22.22 8.65
C PRO A 342 22.31 -21.89 7.55
N GLY A 343 23.52 -21.48 7.92
CA GLY A 343 24.59 -21.09 6.98
C GLY A 343 24.54 -19.63 6.50
N VAL A 344 23.45 -18.92 6.80
CA VAL A 344 23.23 -17.54 6.37
C VAL A 344 23.70 -16.55 7.44
N SER A 345 24.80 -16.85 8.14
CA SER A 345 25.54 -15.83 8.90
C SER A 345 26.05 -14.71 7.98
N ASN A 346 26.01 -14.95 6.67
CA ASN A 346 26.19 -14.00 5.57
C ASN A 346 24.84 -13.51 4.98
N ALA A 347 23.70 -13.67 5.65
CA ALA A 347 22.41 -13.08 5.21
C ALA A 347 22.54 -11.56 5.12
N THR A 348 23.39 -11.03 5.99
CA THR A 348 23.85 -9.66 6.02
C THR A 348 24.87 -9.30 4.94
N GLU A 349 25.25 -10.18 4.00
CA GLU A 349 26.03 -9.81 2.80
C GLU A 349 25.11 -9.44 1.62
N HIS A 350 23.85 -9.93 1.60
CA HIS A 350 22.84 -9.55 0.61
C HIS A 350 21.93 -8.37 1.05
N LEU A 351 21.96 -8.01 2.33
CA LEU A 351 21.19 -6.90 2.94
C LEU A 351 21.87 -5.49 2.90
N PRO A 352 23.21 -5.29 2.84
CA PRO A 352 23.82 -3.97 2.94
C PRO A 352 23.86 -3.17 1.64
N GLY A 353 23.58 -3.79 0.49
CA GLY A 353 23.60 -3.12 -0.82
C GLY A 353 22.36 -2.26 -1.09
N SER A 354 21.29 -2.41 -0.30
CA SER A 354 20.07 -1.66 -0.51
C SER A 354 20.23 -0.23 0.01
N ARG A 355 20.47 0.70 -0.92
CA ARG A 355 20.37 2.13 -0.66
C ARG A 355 18.98 2.60 -1.09
N GLY A 356 18.31 3.32 -0.22
CA GLY A 356 17.00 3.90 -0.45
C GLY A 356 15.81 2.95 -0.24
N ILE A 357 14.65 3.57 -0.04
CA ILE A 357 13.39 2.86 0.20
C ILE A 357 12.94 2.13 -1.07
N THR A 358 12.64 0.84 -0.91
CA THR A 358 12.00 0.00 -1.94
C THR A 358 10.64 -0.53 -1.50
N HIS A 359 10.37 -0.57 -0.19
CA HIS A 359 9.12 -1.01 0.42
C HIS A 359 8.56 0.13 1.26
N LEU A 360 7.40 0.64 0.87
CA LEU A 360 6.80 1.81 1.51
C LEU A 360 5.34 1.55 1.89
N HIS A 361 5.03 1.70 3.17
CA HIS A 361 3.67 1.63 3.71
C HIS A 361 3.27 2.97 4.31
N ILE A 362 2.23 3.58 3.74
CA ILE A 362 1.74 4.92 4.10
C ILE A 362 0.22 4.95 4.35
N SER A 363 -0.41 3.79 4.51
CA SER A 363 -1.84 3.64 4.74
C SER A 363 -2.32 4.43 5.96
N GLY A 364 -3.59 4.86 6.00
CA GLY A 364 -4.15 5.60 7.14
C GLY A 364 -3.66 7.06 7.33
N ASN A 365 -2.85 7.59 6.42
CA ASN A 365 -2.44 9.01 6.40
C ASN A 365 -3.44 9.89 5.62
N LYS A 366 -3.15 11.21 5.52
CA LYS A 366 -4.01 12.23 4.88
C LYS A 366 -3.52 12.61 3.48
N PHE A 367 -2.96 11.66 2.73
CA PHE A 367 -2.50 11.87 1.34
C PHE A 367 -3.67 12.03 0.36
N THR A 368 -3.46 12.86 -0.66
CA THR A 368 -4.36 12.96 -1.81
C THR A 368 -3.86 12.10 -2.97
N ALA A 369 -4.73 11.81 -3.94
CA ALA A 369 -4.36 11.13 -5.17
C ALA A 369 -3.24 11.87 -5.93
N ALA A 370 -3.20 13.22 -5.85
CA ALA A 370 -2.15 14.03 -6.44
C ALA A 370 -0.81 13.87 -5.71
N GLY A 371 -0.81 13.82 -4.38
CA GLY A 371 0.39 13.54 -3.59
C GLY A 371 0.96 12.14 -3.87
N ILE A 372 0.09 11.14 -4.03
CA ILE A 372 0.52 9.79 -4.45
C ILE A 372 1.08 9.80 -5.86
N GLN A 373 0.48 10.56 -6.79
CA GLN A 373 1.02 10.73 -8.13
C GLN A 373 2.43 11.34 -8.10
N GLU A 374 2.62 12.42 -7.34
CA GLU A 374 3.94 13.06 -7.18
C GLU A 374 4.97 12.10 -6.58
N LEU A 375 4.58 11.33 -5.55
CA LEU A 375 5.44 10.33 -4.92
C LEU A 375 5.89 9.24 -5.90
N LEU A 376 4.98 8.70 -6.72
CA LEU A 376 5.30 7.65 -7.69
C LEU A 376 6.11 8.18 -8.88
N ILE A 377 5.89 9.44 -9.28
CA ILE A 377 6.70 10.08 -10.31
C ILE A 377 8.13 10.31 -9.79
N ASN A 378 8.28 10.75 -8.55
CA ASN A 378 9.59 11.06 -7.97
C ASN A 378 10.29 9.83 -7.36
N SER A 379 9.66 8.65 -7.36
CA SER A 379 10.28 7.41 -6.88
C SER A 379 11.20 6.75 -7.92
N GLU A 380 11.24 7.28 -9.13
CA GLU A 380 12.12 6.83 -10.22
C GLU A 380 12.10 5.31 -10.50
N GLY A 381 11.01 4.63 -10.14
CA GLY A 381 10.79 3.20 -10.37
C GLY A 381 11.37 2.27 -9.29
N HIS A 382 11.85 2.80 -8.15
CA HIS A 382 12.52 2.02 -7.09
C HIS A 382 11.60 1.13 -6.26
N PHE A 383 10.32 1.48 -6.14
CA PHE A 383 9.41 0.71 -5.29
C PHE A 383 9.20 -0.71 -5.85
N GLU A 384 9.49 -1.70 -5.00
CA GLU A 384 9.13 -3.10 -5.19
C GLU A 384 7.78 -3.42 -4.54
N LEU A 385 7.51 -2.77 -3.40
CA LEU A 385 6.27 -2.86 -2.64
C LEU A 385 5.74 -1.47 -2.32
N PHE A 386 4.48 -1.23 -2.63
CA PHE A 386 3.79 0.02 -2.27
C PHE A 386 2.43 -0.27 -1.63
N ASP A 387 2.18 0.34 -0.47
CA ASP A 387 0.96 0.17 0.32
C ASP A 387 0.35 1.53 0.68
N CYS A 388 -0.79 1.83 0.07
CA CYS A 388 -1.58 3.03 0.31
C CYS A 388 -3.08 2.70 0.20
N GLU A 389 -3.69 2.38 1.33
CA GLU A 389 -5.06 1.90 1.45
C GLU A 389 -6.10 2.92 0.96
N ARG A 390 -5.93 4.18 1.34
CA ARG A 390 -6.92 5.23 1.10
C ARG A 390 -6.20 6.55 0.87
N MET A 391 -6.58 7.22 -0.22
CA MET A 391 -6.13 8.56 -0.58
C MET A 391 -7.35 9.40 -0.94
N LEU A 392 -7.32 10.70 -0.61
CA LEU A 392 -8.39 11.62 -0.98
C LEU A 392 -8.31 11.94 -2.47
N PHE A 393 -9.41 11.71 -3.20
CA PHE A 393 -9.49 12.06 -4.61
C PHE A 393 -9.57 13.58 -4.81
N PHE A 394 -10.24 14.28 -3.89
CA PHE A 394 -10.29 15.73 -3.84
C PHE A 394 -9.41 16.29 -2.72
N PRO A 395 -8.58 17.31 -3.00
CA PRO A 395 -7.86 17.99 -1.94
C PRO A 395 -8.87 18.80 -1.08
N PRO A 396 -8.87 18.67 0.26
CA PRO A 396 -9.81 19.38 1.14
C PRO A 396 -9.57 20.90 1.18
N LYS A 397 -8.42 21.38 0.66
CA LYS A 397 -8.06 22.79 0.50
C LYS A 397 -7.35 22.92 -0.86
N ARG A 398 -7.65 23.98 -1.63
CA ARG A 398 -6.95 24.23 -2.91
C ARG A 398 -5.45 24.08 -2.73
N TRP A 399 -4.84 23.40 -3.69
CA TRP A 399 -3.40 23.32 -3.88
C TRP A 399 -2.83 24.74 -3.89
N ARG A 400 -2.27 25.19 -2.76
CA ARG A 400 -1.35 26.32 -2.79
C ARG A 400 -0.05 25.73 -3.32
N SER A 401 0.15 25.83 -4.63
CA SER A 401 1.51 25.70 -5.14
C SER A 401 2.37 26.69 -4.35
N PHE A 402 3.46 26.23 -3.76
CA PHE A 402 4.39 27.09 -3.01
C PHE A 402 5.02 28.17 -3.91
N LEU A 403 4.79 28.09 -5.22
CA LEU A 403 5.03 29.15 -6.18
C LEU A 403 3.77 29.99 -6.32
N ASN A 404 3.82 31.19 -5.74
CA ASN A 404 2.82 32.26 -5.84
C ASN A 404 2.09 32.22 -7.21
N PRO A 405 0.81 31.81 -7.29
CA PRO A 405 0.06 32.07 -8.50
C PRO A 405 0.01 33.59 -8.68
N PRO A 406 0.08 34.10 -9.93
CA PRO A 406 -0.22 35.50 -10.18
C PRO A 406 -1.57 35.84 -9.52
N LYS A 407 -1.69 37.05 -8.96
CA LYS A 407 -2.86 37.60 -8.24
C LYS A 407 -4.12 37.70 -9.12
N LEU A 408 -4.51 36.63 -9.80
CA LEU A 408 -5.76 36.51 -10.53
C LEU A 408 -6.84 36.22 -9.48
N LYS A 409 -7.76 37.18 -9.33
CA LYS A 409 -9.03 37.01 -8.59
C LYS A 409 -9.88 35.96 -9.32
N ALA A 410 -9.49 34.68 -9.28
CA ALA A 410 -10.26 33.60 -9.88
C ALA A 410 -11.50 33.31 -9.02
N PRO A 411 -12.67 33.00 -9.63
CA PRO A 411 -13.86 32.57 -8.90
C PRO A 411 -13.55 31.37 -8.00
N ARG A 412 -14.23 31.31 -6.84
CA ARG A 412 -14.03 30.24 -5.85
C ARG A 412 -15.03 29.12 -6.10
N LEU A 413 -14.60 27.99 -6.65
CA LEU A 413 -15.42 26.78 -6.53
C LEU A 413 -15.45 26.36 -5.06
N PHE A 414 -16.65 26.26 -4.49
CA PHE A 414 -16.85 25.76 -3.14
C PHE A 414 -17.06 24.24 -3.23
N VAL A 415 -16.12 23.45 -2.72
CA VAL A 415 -16.31 22.01 -2.52
C VAL A 415 -16.99 21.83 -1.17
N SER A 416 -18.04 21.02 -1.13
CA SER A 416 -18.73 20.69 0.12
C SER A 416 -17.78 19.96 1.06
N SER A 417 -17.52 20.52 2.24
CA SER A 417 -16.72 19.87 3.28
C SER A 417 -17.39 18.61 3.85
N ALA A 418 -18.69 18.47 3.63
CA ALA A 418 -19.48 17.31 4.04
C ALA A 418 -19.30 16.11 3.10
N VAL A 419 -18.63 16.27 1.95
CA VAL A 419 -18.40 15.19 0.98
C VAL A 419 -16.91 14.86 0.94
N ARG A 420 -16.57 13.61 1.25
CA ARG A 420 -15.22 13.08 1.10
C ARG A 420 -15.25 11.93 0.11
N MET A 421 -14.42 12.05 -0.92
CA MET A 421 -14.25 11.05 -1.96
C MET A 421 -12.83 10.52 -1.90
N SER A 422 -12.69 9.20 -1.81
CA SER A 422 -11.40 8.53 -1.77
C SER A 422 -11.22 7.60 -2.97
N GLY A 423 -9.97 7.48 -3.43
CA GLY A 423 -9.57 6.68 -4.57
C GLY A 423 -8.67 7.42 -5.56
N LEU A 424 -8.31 6.71 -6.64
CA LEU A 424 -7.43 7.18 -7.70
C LEU A 424 -7.96 6.88 -9.13
N PRO A 425 -9.24 7.17 -9.47
CA PRO A 425 -9.72 7.04 -10.85
C PRO A 425 -8.80 7.74 -11.86
N GLY A 426 -8.46 7.04 -12.94
CA GLY A 426 -7.65 7.62 -14.03
C GLY A 426 -6.14 7.64 -13.82
N LEU A 427 -5.64 7.12 -12.70
CA LEU A 427 -4.20 7.10 -12.38
C LEU A 427 -3.54 5.72 -12.58
N GLY A 428 -4.22 4.77 -13.23
CA GLY A 428 -3.68 3.43 -13.48
C GLY A 428 -2.37 3.40 -14.28
N HIS A 429 -2.12 4.42 -15.10
CA HIS A 429 -0.89 4.56 -15.89
C HIS A 429 0.39 4.69 -15.03
N LEU A 430 0.28 5.19 -13.79
CA LEU A 430 1.43 5.36 -12.88
C LEU A 430 2.03 4.03 -12.41
N PHE A 431 1.26 2.95 -12.48
CA PHE A 431 1.70 1.62 -12.07
C PHE A 431 2.35 0.84 -13.21
N ARG A 432 2.44 1.41 -14.41
CA ARG A 432 3.15 0.80 -15.54
C ARG A 432 4.65 0.74 -15.26
N PRO A 433 5.38 -0.24 -15.82
CA PRO A 433 6.84 -0.35 -15.66
C PRO A 433 7.61 0.92 -16.00
N VAL A 434 7.12 1.73 -16.95
CA VAL A 434 7.76 3.01 -17.33
C VAL A 434 7.82 4.03 -16.18
N TYR A 435 6.86 3.99 -15.24
CA TYR A 435 6.88 4.82 -14.01
C TYR A 435 7.38 4.02 -12.81
N SER A 436 6.91 2.78 -12.69
CA SER A 436 7.06 1.86 -11.55
C SER A 436 7.83 0.60 -11.96
N SER A 437 9.09 0.74 -12.39
CA SER A 437 9.93 -0.32 -12.98
C SER A 437 10.02 -1.59 -12.14
N ASN A 438 10.19 -1.46 -10.82
CA ASN A 438 10.39 -2.60 -9.92
C ASN A 438 9.13 -3.08 -9.21
N LEU A 439 7.97 -2.45 -9.43
CA LEU A 439 6.78 -2.71 -8.61
C LEU A 439 6.25 -4.14 -8.85
N ARG A 440 6.19 -4.90 -7.76
CA ARG A 440 5.77 -6.32 -7.75
C ARG A 440 4.64 -6.60 -6.76
N VAL A 441 4.52 -5.81 -5.68
CA VAL A 441 3.45 -5.93 -4.69
C VAL A 441 2.77 -4.58 -4.52
N LEU A 442 1.45 -4.55 -4.67
CA LEU A 442 0.66 -3.34 -4.55
C LEU A 442 -0.55 -3.57 -3.64
N ARG A 443 -0.68 -2.78 -2.57
CA ARG A 443 -1.91 -2.68 -1.75
C ARG A 443 -2.50 -1.29 -1.93
N ILE A 444 -3.67 -1.20 -2.56
CA ILE A 444 -4.23 0.08 -3.00
C ILE A 444 -5.75 0.05 -3.12
N HIS A 445 -6.36 1.22 -3.06
CA HIS A 445 -7.80 1.41 -3.19
C HIS A 445 -8.39 0.75 -4.46
N HIS A 446 -9.54 0.07 -4.32
CA HIS A 446 -10.21 -0.69 -5.40
C HIS A 446 -10.52 0.11 -6.67
N SER A 447 -10.75 1.41 -6.51
CA SER A 447 -10.92 2.38 -7.61
C SER A 447 -9.84 2.32 -8.70
N LEU A 448 -8.64 1.79 -8.42
CA LEU A 448 -7.63 1.51 -9.45
C LEU A 448 -8.16 0.63 -10.59
N VAL A 449 -8.91 -0.44 -10.26
CA VAL A 449 -9.46 -1.39 -11.25
C VAL A 449 -10.92 -1.12 -11.56
N THR A 450 -11.65 -0.45 -10.66
CA THR A 450 -13.08 -0.21 -10.84
C THR A 450 -13.39 1.16 -11.44
N ASN A 451 -12.53 2.17 -11.26
CA ASN A 451 -12.80 3.60 -11.43
C ASN A 451 -13.97 4.12 -10.56
N ILE A 452 -14.44 3.33 -9.59
CA ILE A 452 -15.50 3.71 -8.65
C ILE A 452 -14.84 4.16 -7.36
N PRO A 453 -15.01 5.43 -6.93
CA PRO A 453 -14.44 5.92 -5.69
C PRO A 453 -15.26 5.44 -4.48
N THR A 454 -14.68 5.53 -3.29
CA THR A 454 -15.44 5.38 -2.05
C THR A 454 -15.90 6.76 -1.58
N LEU A 455 -17.20 6.89 -1.29
CA LEU A 455 -17.81 8.12 -0.78
C LEU A 455 -18.08 8.00 0.71
N THR A 456 -17.81 9.08 1.44
CA THR A 456 -18.27 9.25 2.81
C THR A 456 -18.88 10.65 2.95
N MET A 457 -20.09 10.72 3.50
CA MET A 457 -20.82 11.96 3.66
C MET A 457 -21.45 12.08 5.03
N ASP A 458 -21.36 13.27 5.62
CA ASP A 458 -21.96 13.54 6.93
C ASP A 458 -23.49 13.43 6.83
N GLY A 459 -24.08 12.53 7.63
CA GLY A 459 -25.53 12.32 7.68
C GLY A 459 -26.12 11.45 6.58
N LEU A 460 -25.31 10.63 5.89
CA LEU A 460 -25.75 9.51 5.05
C LEU A 460 -25.21 8.19 5.57
N ARG A 461 -25.94 7.09 5.33
CA ARG A 461 -25.49 5.73 5.63
C ARG A 461 -24.46 5.24 4.61
N SER A 462 -23.65 4.24 4.98
CA SER A 462 -22.65 3.64 4.07
C SER A 462 -23.30 3.13 2.77
N ILE A 463 -24.43 2.43 2.87
CA ILE A 463 -25.13 1.89 1.69
C ILE A 463 -25.65 2.98 0.73
N GLU A 464 -26.04 4.14 1.26
CA GLU A 464 -26.47 5.29 0.46
C GLU A 464 -25.26 5.92 -0.26
N CYS A 465 -24.13 6.00 0.41
CA CYS A 465 -22.87 6.45 -0.19
C CYS A 465 -22.40 5.50 -1.31
N VAL A 466 -22.54 4.18 -1.13
CA VAL A 466 -22.25 3.18 -2.16
C VAL A 466 -23.16 3.39 -3.37
N TYR A 467 -24.46 3.58 -3.16
CA TYR A 467 -25.40 3.85 -4.25
C TYR A 467 -24.98 5.09 -5.05
N LEU A 468 -24.66 6.19 -4.37
CA LEU A 468 -24.23 7.44 -5.00
C LEU A 468 -22.90 7.30 -5.74
N ALA A 469 -21.96 6.50 -5.22
CA ALA A 469 -20.67 6.26 -5.86
C ALA A 469 -20.85 5.51 -7.19
N GLU A 470 -21.67 4.46 -7.20
CA GLU A 470 -21.90 3.61 -8.38
C GLU A 470 -22.83 4.24 -9.41
N ASN A 471 -23.89 4.93 -8.99
CA ASN A 471 -24.95 5.41 -9.90
C ASN A 471 -24.88 6.90 -10.19
N GLY A 472 -24.27 7.70 -9.30
CA GLY A 472 -24.14 9.15 -9.48
C GLY A 472 -22.76 9.55 -10.00
N VAL A 473 -21.70 9.10 -9.31
CA VAL A 473 -20.32 9.54 -9.61
C VAL A 473 -19.68 8.74 -10.73
N PHE A 474 -19.75 7.40 -10.67
CA PHE A 474 -19.08 6.52 -11.63
C PHE A 474 -19.43 6.80 -13.11
N PRO A 475 -20.69 7.07 -13.51
CA PRO A 475 -21.01 7.36 -14.92
C PRO A 475 -20.24 8.56 -15.49
N HIS A 476 -19.98 9.58 -14.67
CA HIS A 476 -19.20 10.75 -15.07
C HIS A 476 -17.71 10.42 -15.16
N LEU A 477 -17.18 9.71 -14.16
CA LEU A 477 -15.79 9.26 -14.15
C LEU A 477 -15.48 8.31 -15.30
N GLN A 478 -16.44 7.48 -15.73
CA GLN A 478 -16.27 6.58 -16.86
C GLN A 478 -16.05 7.32 -18.18
N GLN A 479 -16.64 8.51 -18.33
CA GLN A 479 -16.48 9.36 -19.52
C GLN A 479 -15.16 10.14 -19.51
N ALA A 480 -14.62 10.45 -18.32
CA ALA A 480 -13.33 11.10 -18.15
C ALA A 480 -12.16 10.10 -18.17
N TYR A 481 -12.38 8.90 -17.62
CA TYR A 481 -11.38 7.88 -17.34
C TYR A 481 -11.85 6.51 -17.86
N MET A 482 -11.82 6.35 -19.18
CA MET A 482 -12.45 5.20 -19.86
C MET A 482 -11.78 3.84 -19.57
N LEU A 483 -10.47 3.83 -19.33
CA LEU A 483 -9.69 2.60 -19.18
C LEU A 483 -9.38 2.36 -17.69
N PRO A 484 -9.86 1.31 -17.01
CA PRO A 484 -9.32 0.95 -15.69
C PRO A 484 -7.91 0.39 -15.79
N PHE A 485 -7.24 0.20 -14.64
CA PHE A 485 -6.01 -0.59 -14.61
C PHE A 485 -6.27 -2.02 -15.12
N LEU A 486 -5.39 -2.50 -16.00
CA LEU A 486 -5.39 -3.86 -16.51
C LEU A 486 -4.12 -4.59 -16.02
N PRO A 487 -4.16 -5.90 -15.74
CA PRO A 487 -2.98 -6.66 -15.34
C PRO A 487 -1.81 -6.51 -16.32
N ASP A 488 -2.08 -6.44 -17.63
CA ASP A 488 -1.04 -6.27 -18.65
C ASP A 488 -0.49 -4.84 -18.76
N MET A 489 -1.05 -3.86 -18.04
CA MET A 489 -0.39 -2.56 -17.85
C MET A 489 0.92 -2.71 -17.07
N ASN A 490 0.98 -3.66 -16.14
CA ASN A 490 2.20 -4.03 -15.44
C ASN A 490 2.28 -5.56 -15.25
N PRO A 491 2.86 -6.28 -16.22
CA PRO A 491 2.98 -7.73 -16.14
C PRO A 491 3.96 -8.22 -15.06
N ARG A 492 4.69 -7.30 -14.42
CA ARG A 492 5.64 -7.60 -13.33
C ARG A 492 4.94 -7.64 -11.97
N LEU A 493 3.72 -7.12 -11.87
CA LEU A 493 2.94 -7.14 -10.65
C LEU A 493 2.54 -8.59 -10.30
N GLN A 494 3.00 -9.07 -9.15
CA GLN A 494 2.79 -10.45 -8.69
C GLN A 494 1.63 -10.54 -7.69
N SER A 495 1.46 -9.51 -6.86
CA SER A 495 0.41 -9.44 -5.84
C SER A 495 -0.31 -8.08 -5.87
N LEU A 496 -1.64 -8.11 -5.87
CA LEU A 496 -2.50 -6.93 -5.80
C LEU A 496 -3.54 -7.09 -4.69
N THR A 497 -3.51 -6.20 -3.72
CA THR A 497 -4.54 -6.11 -2.67
C THR A 497 -5.41 -4.88 -2.95
N LEU A 498 -6.70 -5.10 -3.18
CA LEU A 498 -7.68 -4.05 -3.38
C LEU A 498 -8.36 -3.72 -2.06
N THR A 499 -8.18 -2.48 -1.60
CA THR A 499 -8.69 -2.00 -0.32
C THR A 499 -9.96 -1.18 -0.46
N CYS A 500 -10.64 -0.93 0.67
CA CYS A 500 -11.90 -0.18 0.73
C CYS A 500 -12.99 -0.75 -0.19
N VAL A 501 -13.01 -2.07 -0.42
CA VAL A 501 -14.01 -2.71 -1.28
C VAL A 501 -15.35 -2.72 -0.54
N PRO A 502 -16.41 -2.06 -1.06
CA PRO A 502 -17.71 -2.08 -0.41
C PRO A 502 -18.23 -3.51 -0.23
N ARG A 503 -18.88 -3.80 0.90
CA ARG A 503 -19.48 -5.12 1.14
C ARG A 503 -20.64 -5.41 0.18
N HIS A 504 -21.41 -4.38 -0.12
CA HIS A 504 -22.58 -4.43 -0.98
C HIS A 504 -22.35 -3.61 -2.25
N SER A 505 -22.98 -4.02 -3.35
CA SER A 505 -23.00 -3.30 -4.62
C SER A 505 -24.39 -3.31 -5.24
N PHE A 506 -24.70 -2.29 -6.04
CA PHE A 506 -25.89 -2.21 -6.89
C PHE A 506 -25.61 -2.69 -8.32
N GLY A 507 -24.42 -3.25 -8.58
CA GLY A 507 -24.05 -3.91 -9.83
C GLY A 507 -22.73 -3.42 -10.43
N PRO A 508 -22.54 -2.11 -10.69
CA PRO A 508 -21.35 -1.58 -11.36
C PRO A 508 -20.02 -2.05 -10.79
N LEU A 509 -19.84 -2.06 -9.46
CA LEU A 509 -18.60 -2.52 -8.84
C LEU A 509 -18.30 -3.97 -9.16
N ILE A 510 -19.29 -4.86 -9.01
CA ILE A 510 -19.11 -6.29 -9.28
C ILE A 510 -18.81 -6.52 -10.76
N CYS A 511 -19.49 -5.81 -11.67
CA CYS A 511 -19.20 -5.88 -13.11
C CYS A 511 -17.75 -5.49 -13.41
N ARG A 512 -17.23 -4.46 -12.76
CA ARG A 512 -15.85 -3.99 -12.96
C ARG A 512 -14.82 -4.94 -12.36
N LEU A 513 -15.09 -5.50 -11.19
CA LEU A 513 -14.25 -6.54 -10.59
C LEU A 513 -14.22 -7.81 -11.46
N ALA A 514 -15.39 -8.27 -11.93
CA ALA A 514 -15.48 -9.43 -12.83
C ALA A 514 -14.70 -9.20 -14.14
N PHE A 515 -14.82 -8.01 -14.73
CA PHE A 515 -14.02 -7.61 -15.89
C PHE A 515 -12.51 -7.66 -15.58
N PHE A 516 -12.07 -7.11 -14.45
CA PHE A 516 -10.67 -7.16 -14.05
C PHE A 516 -10.16 -8.61 -13.93
N PHE A 517 -10.88 -9.49 -13.22
CA PHE A 517 -10.48 -10.88 -13.08
C PHE A 517 -10.44 -11.63 -14.40
N ARG A 518 -11.35 -11.33 -15.34
CA ARG A 518 -11.28 -11.86 -16.71
C ARG A 518 -9.98 -11.45 -17.41
N MET A 519 -9.52 -10.22 -17.21
CA MET A 519 -8.24 -9.77 -17.77
C MET A 519 -7.05 -10.48 -17.11
N VAL A 520 -7.16 -10.84 -15.82
CA VAL A 520 -6.15 -11.67 -15.13
C VAL A 520 -6.09 -13.08 -15.74
N SER A 521 -7.26 -13.68 -16.02
CA SER A 521 -7.34 -14.97 -16.71
C SER A 521 -6.66 -14.95 -18.07
N LEU A 522 -6.90 -13.90 -18.87
CA LEU A 522 -6.29 -13.75 -20.20
C LEU A 522 -4.77 -13.61 -20.12
N GLN A 523 -4.25 -12.89 -19.12
CA GLN A 523 -2.81 -12.79 -18.87
C GLN A 523 -2.20 -14.16 -18.54
N GLU A 524 -2.85 -14.94 -17.67
CA GLU A 524 -2.38 -16.28 -17.31
C GLU A 524 -2.39 -17.24 -18.53
N GLU A 525 -3.44 -17.19 -19.35
CA GLU A 525 -3.53 -17.96 -20.59
C GLU A 525 -2.40 -17.60 -21.56
N ALA A 526 -2.16 -16.30 -21.78
CA ALA A 526 -1.10 -15.83 -22.66
C ALA A 526 0.29 -16.28 -22.18
N LEU A 527 0.57 -16.19 -20.88
CA LEU A 527 1.81 -16.68 -20.27
C LEU A 527 1.96 -18.20 -20.42
N SER A 528 0.86 -18.96 -20.27
CA SER A 528 0.86 -20.42 -20.45
C SER A 528 1.18 -20.83 -21.89
N ILE A 529 0.59 -20.15 -22.87
CA ILE A 529 0.84 -20.38 -24.30
C ILE A 529 2.31 -20.10 -24.63
N LEU A 530 2.85 -18.97 -24.17
CA LEU A 530 4.24 -18.60 -24.41
C LEU A 530 5.22 -19.57 -23.74
N THR A 531 4.93 -19.99 -22.50
CA THR A 531 5.77 -20.96 -21.79
C THR A 531 5.83 -22.29 -22.53
N LYS A 532 4.69 -22.81 -23.02
CA LYS A 532 4.63 -24.03 -23.83
C LYS A 532 5.38 -23.88 -25.15
N GLY A 533 5.25 -22.72 -25.82
CA GLY A 533 5.97 -22.42 -27.05
C GLY A 533 7.49 -22.41 -26.87
N VAL A 534 7.97 -21.78 -25.79
CA VAL A 534 9.41 -21.75 -25.44
C VAL A 534 9.94 -23.14 -25.13
N GLN A 535 9.17 -23.97 -24.41
CA GLN A 535 9.57 -25.35 -24.10
C GLN A 535 9.64 -26.24 -25.36
N ALA A 536 8.79 -26.01 -26.36
CA ALA A 536 8.76 -26.78 -27.60
C ALA A 536 9.95 -26.49 -28.54
N GLN A 537 10.62 -25.34 -28.41
CA GLN A 537 11.69 -24.91 -29.33
C GLN A 537 13.09 -25.47 -29.05
N GLY A 538 13.27 -26.35 -28.05
CA GLY A 538 14.51 -27.13 -27.87
C GLY A 538 15.78 -26.33 -27.52
N GLY A 539 15.67 -25.08 -27.07
CA GLY A 539 16.79 -24.20 -26.67
C GLY A 539 16.83 -23.86 -25.18
N ARG A 540 17.74 -22.96 -24.77
CA ARG A 540 17.70 -22.37 -23.41
C ARG A 540 16.34 -21.66 -23.21
N PRO A 541 15.57 -21.98 -22.16
CA PRO A 541 14.25 -21.41 -21.98
C PRO A 541 14.36 -19.90 -21.73
N LEU A 542 13.66 -19.10 -22.54
CA LEU A 542 13.40 -17.70 -22.24
C LEU A 542 12.65 -17.63 -20.90
N ARG A 543 13.15 -16.81 -19.99
CA ARG A 543 12.51 -16.58 -18.71
C ARG A 543 11.42 -15.52 -18.87
N LEU A 544 10.25 -15.82 -18.31
CA LEU A 544 9.09 -14.95 -18.33
C LEU A 544 8.78 -14.45 -16.92
N VAL A 545 8.22 -13.24 -16.83
CA VAL A 545 7.62 -12.73 -15.60
C VAL A 545 6.42 -13.59 -15.21
N SER A 546 6.10 -13.67 -13.92
CA SER A 546 5.02 -14.53 -13.44
C SER A 546 3.62 -13.98 -13.75
N GLY A 547 3.47 -12.68 -14.02
CA GLY A 547 2.17 -12.01 -14.01
C GLY A 547 1.55 -11.98 -12.61
N LEU A 548 0.28 -11.57 -12.56
CA LEU A 548 -0.48 -11.47 -11.33
C LEU A 548 -0.87 -12.87 -10.82
N LYS A 549 -0.37 -13.25 -9.65
CA LYS A 549 -0.58 -14.57 -9.03
C LYS A 549 -1.40 -14.52 -7.74
N HIS A 550 -1.46 -13.36 -7.10
CA HIS A 550 -2.21 -13.15 -5.87
C HIS A 550 -3.08 -11.91 -5.96
N VAL A 551 -4.37 -12.06 -5.67
CA VAL A 551 -5.32 -10.95 -5.56
C VAL A 551 -6.06 -11.07 -4.24
N ALA A 552 -6.00 -10.04 -3.41
CA ALA A 552 -6.75 -9.96 -2.16
C ALA A 552 -7.79 -8.84 -2.24
N LEU A 553 -9.01 -9.11 -1.76
CA LEU A 553 -10.07 -8.11 -1.62
C LEU A 553 -10.30 -7.85 -0.13
N GLU A 554 -9.96 -6.65 0.33
CA GLU A 554 -10.24 -6.21 1.70
C GLU A 554 -11.58 -5.48 1.73
N LEU A 555 -12.57 -6.15 2.32
CA LEU A 555 -13.94 -5.65 2.40
C LEU A 555 -14.09 -4.62 3.52
N GLU A 556 -14.99 -3.66 3.34
CA GLU A 556 -15.41 -2.77 4.42
C GLU A 556 -16.15 -3.55 5.53
N PRO A 557 -16.02 -3.13 6.80
CA PRO A 557 -16.62 -3.84 7.93
C PRO A 557 -18.14 -3.81 7.90
N ARG A 558 -18.75 -4.87 8.44
CA ARG A 558 -20.19 -4.92 8.67
C ARG A 558 -20.54 -3.83 9.68
N THR A 559 -21.23 -2.79 9.25
CA THR A 559 -21.83 -1.83 10.17
C THR A 559 -22.85 -2.55 11.04
N ALA A 560 -22.74 -2.42 12.37
CA ALA A 560 -23.69 -2.96 13.35
C ALA A 560 -25.13 -2.41 13.22
N GLU A 561 -25.34 -1.48 12.30
CA GLU A 561 -26.63 -0.89 11.95
C GLU A 561 -27.42 -1.69 10.91
N GLU A 562 -26.89 -2.81 10.39
CA GLU A 562 -27.76 -3.78 9.70
C GLU A 562 -28.59 -4.49 10.77
N PRO A 563 -29.91 -4.24 10.88
CA PRO A 563 -30.74 -5.05 11.75
C PRO A 563 -30.57 -6.49 11.25
N LEU A 564 -30.12 -7.37 12.16
CA LEU A 564 -30.28 -8.80 11.94
C LEU A 564 -31.75 -8.99 11.54
N ASP A 565 -32.01 -9.69 10.43
CA ASP A 565 -33.34 -10.14 10.01
C ASP A 565 -33.90 -11.18 11.03
N PHE A 566 -33.84 -10.88 12.33
CA PHE A 566 -34.73 -11.45 13.31
C PHE A 566 -36.02 -10.66 13.19
N ASP A 567 -36.96 -11.25 12.45
CA ASP A 567 -38.36 -10.87 12.40
C ASP A 567 -38.96 -11.01 13.81
N ALA A 568 -38.62 -10.05 14.68
CA ALA A 568 -39.06 -9.99 16.07
C ALA A 568 -40.59 -9.85 16.14
N GLU A 569 -41.22 -9.29 15.09
CA GLU A 569 -42.68 -9.28 14.93
C GLU A 569 -43.24 -10.70 14.75
N LYS A 570 -42.61 -11.58 13.97
CA LYS A 570 -43.00 -13.00 13.92
C LYS A 570 -42.77 -13.74 15.23
N LEU A 571 -41.73 -13.39 16.00
CA LEU A 571 -41.43 -14.00 17.29
C LEU A 571 -42.39 -13.53 18.40
N MET A 572 -42.87 -12.28 18.29
CA MET A 572 -43.84 -11.68 19.21
C MET A 572 -45.29 -12.04 18.85
N ALA A 573 -45.57 -12.39 17.60
CA ALA A 573 -46.91 -12.81 17.13
C ALA A 573 -47.28 -14.26 17.50
N SER A 574 -46.38 -15.04 18.10
CA SER A 574 -46.65 -16.40 18.57
C SER A 574 -47.04 -16.50 20.06
N GLY A 575 -47.29 -15.37 20.73
CA GLY A 575 -47.72 -15.32 22.13
C GLY A 575 -49.10 -14.69 22.29
N GLU A 576 -49.96 -15.36 23.05
CA GLU A 576 -51.36 -15.04 23.33
C GLU A 576 -51.61 -13.57 23.70
N ALA A 577 -52.68 -12.99 23.14
CA ALA A 577 -53.31 -11.76 23.65
C ALA A 577 -53.85 -12.02 25.09
N PRO A 578 -53.91 -11.04 26.02
CA PRO A 578 -54.66 -9.80 25.80
C PRO A 578 -54.19 -8.54 26.59
N PHE A 579 -54.98 -7.45 26.44
CA PHE A 579 -55.07 -6.21 27.22
C PHE A 579 -54.28 -4.96 26.76
N SER A 580 -55.01 -4.00 26.20
CA SER A 580 -54.70 -2.57 26.36
C SER A 580 -55.99 -1.72 26.34
N PHE A 581 -56.02 -0.71 27.21
CA PHE A 581 -57.20 -0.08 27.84
C PHE A 581 -57.61 1.26 27.21
N PHE A 582 -57.21 1.55 25.96
CA PHE A 582 -57.51 2.85 25.34
C PHE A 582 -58.16 2.69 23.98
N ASP A 583 -59.47 2.54 24.00
CA ASP A 583 -60.32 3.00 22.90
C ASP A 583 -60.51 4.51 23.05
N SER A 584 -59.97 5.28 22.11
CA SER A 584 -60.74 6.38 21.52
C SER A 584 -60.22 6.78 20.14
N PRO A 585 -61.13 7.19 19.24
CA PRO A 585 -60.95 7.12 17.81
C PRO A 585 -60.38 8.43 17.29
N LEU A 586 -59.58 8.37 16.23
CA LEU A 586 -59.48 9.44 15.22
C LEU A 586 -58.82 8.84 13.98
N THR A 587 -59.66 8.61 12.99
CA THR A 587 -59.31 8.55 11.57
C THR A 587 -58.39 9.70 11.20
N GLU A 588 -57.10 9.42 11.02
CA GLU A 588 -56.26 10.11 10.05
C GLU A 588 -55.46 9.07 9.27
N THR A 589 -55.99 8.76 8.09
CA THR A 589 -55.20 8.19 7.01
C THR A 589 -54.07 9.16 6.70
N SER A 590 -52.90 8.94 7.31
CA SER A 590 -51.67 9.60 6.94
C SER A 590 -51.29 9.14 5.53
N LYS A 591 -51.83 9.86 4.54
CA LYS A 591 -51.30 9.90 3.18
C LYS A 591 -49.85 10.37 3.29
N THR A 592 -48.93 9.43 3.39
CA THR A 592 -47.50 9.66 3.24
C THR A 592 -47.28 10.26 1.85
N LYS A 593 -47.06 11.57 1.80
CA LYS A 593 -46.58 12.24 0.59
C LYS A 593 -45.31 11.50 0.12
N PRO A 594 -45.15 11.21 -1.19
CA PRO A 594 -43.94 10.57 -1.67
C PRO A 594 -42.72 11.40 -1.25
N LYS A 595 -41.81 10.80 -0.49
CA LYS A 595 -40.54 11.44 -0.10
C LYS A 595 -39.82 11.84 -1.39
N LYS A 596 -39.59 13.14 -1.58
CA LYS A 596 -38.88 13.66 -2.75
C LYS A 596 -37.42 13.19 -2.72
N PRO A 597 -36.77 12.99 -3.89
CA PRO A 597 -35.34 12.71 -3.94
C PRO A 597 -34.54 13.83 -3.27
N ARG A 598 -33.49 13.47 -2.54
CA ARG A 598 -32.60 14.42 -1.86
C ARG A 598 -31.47 14.79 -2.82
N ILE A 599 -31.37 16.08 -3.16
CA ILE A 599 -30.28 16.62 -3.98
C ILE A 599 -29.13 17.05 -3.05
N ILE A 600 -27.92 16.63 -3.39
CA ILE A 600 -26.69 16.90 -2.62
C ILE A 600 -25.68 17.54 -3.54
N ASP A 601 -25.29 18.78 -3.26
CA ASP A 601 -24.26 19.46 -4.04
C ASP A 601 -22.87 19.01 -3.60
N ILE A 602 -22.09 18.48 -4.54
CA ILE A 602 -20.67 18.14 -4.31
C ILE A 602 -19.85 19.43 -4.33
N TRP A 603 -20.13 20.29 -5.31
CA TRP A 603 -19.45 21.58 -5.45
C TRP A 603 -20.38 22.62 -6.07
N ARG A 604 -20.13 23.90 -5.74
CA ARG A 604 -20.91 25.03 -6.25
C ARG A 604 -20.02 26.08 -6.88
N GLU A 605 -20.54 26.68 -7.93
CA GLU A 605 -19.98 27.86 -8.60
C GLU A 605 -20.29 29.09 -7.74
N THR A 606 -19.29 29.90 -7.38
CA THR A 606 -19.56 31.23 -6.79
C THR A 606 -19.96 32.23 -7.86
N PRO A 607 -20.77 33.26 -7.51
CA PRO A 607 -21.07 34.36 -8.41
C PRO A 607 -19.79 35.02 -8.94
N ASP A 608 -19.83 35.44 -10.20
CA ASP A 608 -18.71 36.00 -10.96
C ASP A 608 -18.21 37.32 -10.32
N PRO A 609 -16.91 37.47 -10.00
CA PRO A 609 -16.36 38.80 -9.77
C PRO A 609 -16.33 39.54 -11.12
N SER A 610 -17.33 40.41 -11.33
CA SER A 610 -17.63 41.26 -12.49
C SER A 610 -16.47 42.06 -13.14
N GLU A 611 -15.20 41.88 -12.77
CA GLU A 611 -14.07 42.75 -13.16
C GLU A 611 -12.78 41.99 -13.55
N ALA A 612 -12.88 40.81 -14.17
CA ALA A 612 -11.69 40.07 -14.60
C ALA A 612 -11.38 40.29 -16.10
N PRO A 613 -10.14 40.65 -16.52
CA PRO A 613 -9.81 40.98 -17.93
C PRO A 613 -9.91 39.75 -18.86
N PRO A 614 -10.35 39.85 -20.12
CA PRO A 614 -10.65 38.70 -20.99
C PRO A 614 -9.48 37.72 -21.15
N VAL A 615 -9.78 36.42 -21.23
CA VAL A 615 -8.78 35.37 -21.46
C VAL A 615 -8.20 35.51 -22.89
N LYS A 616 -6.87 35.45 -23.03
CA LYS A 616 -6.20 35.50 -24.33
C LYS A 616 -6.32 34.14 -25.05
N LEU A 617 -7.34 34.04 -25.91
CA LEU A 617 -7.52 32.92 -26.82
C LEU A 617 -6.49 32.98 -27.95
N VAL A 618 -5.84 31.84 -28.23
CA VAL A 618 -4.92 31.70 -29.36
C VAL A 618 -5.70 31.11 -30.53
N ARG A 619 -5.69 31.77 -31.70
CA ARG A 619 -6.23 31.22 -32.95
C ARG A 619 -5.23 30.23 -33.56
N HIS A 620 -5.75 29.29 -34.34
CA HIS A 620 -5.15 28.05 -34.85
C HIS A 620 -3.73 28.05 -35.43
N ASP A 621 -3.10 29.21 -35.63
CA ASP A 621 -1.78 29.30 -36.22
C ASP A 621 -0.74 29.47 -35.10
N THR A 622 0.09 28.44 -34.90
CA THR A 622 1.32 28.36 -34.06
C THR A 622 1.26 27.75 -32.64
N PRO A 623 0.85 26.48 -32.47
CA PRO A 623 1.41 25.64 -31.39
C PRO A 623 2.92 25.38 -31.57
N GLU A 624 3.39 25.42 -32.82
CA GLU A 624 4.74 25.03 -33.25
C GLU A 624 5.87 25.93 -32.70
N GLY A 625 5.57 27.14 -32.22
CA GLY A 625 6.56 28.09 -31.69
C GLY A 625 6.67 28.14 -30.16
N HIS A 626 5.70 27.58 -29.42
CA HIS A 626 5.61 27.74 -27.96
C HIS A 626 5.65 26.43 -27.18
N ASN A 627 5.30 25.31 -27.80
CA ASN A 627 5.47 23.97 -27.23
C ASN A 627 6.40 23.18 -28.17
N THR A 628 7.65 22.94 -27.74
CA THR A 628 8.71 22.29 -28.53
C THR A 628 8.39 20.85 -28.99
N MET A 629 7.27 20.26 -28.58
CA MET A 629 6.92 18.85 -28.82
C MET A 629 5.45 18.64 -29.27
N SER A 630 4.86 19.56 -30.04
CA SER A 630 3.55 19.30 -30.66
C SER A 630 3.70 18.21 -31.75
N PRO A 631 3.09 17.02 -31.62
CA PRO A 631 3.25 15.96 -32.61
C PRO A 631 2.48 16.28 -33.89
N HIS A 632 3.09 15.98 -35.05
CA HIS A 632 2.49 15.98 -36.39
C HIS A 632 1.43 14.87 -36.57
N GLN A 633 0.45 14.72 -35.67
CA GLN A 633 -0.65 13.79 -35.86
C GLN A 633 -1.98 14.54 -36.00
N PRO A 634 -2.75 14.31 -37.08
CA PRO A 634 -4.08 14.89 -37.23
C PRO A 634 -4.99 14.24 -36.17
N SER A 635 -5.44 15.05 -35.20
CA SER A 635 -6.52 14.63 -34.31
C SER A 635 -7.77 14.32 -35.14
N SER A 636 -8.51 13.28 -34.80
CA SER A 636 -9.80 12.94 -35.44
C SER A 636 -10.92 13.95 -35.17
N SER A 637 -10.61 15.01 -34.41
CA SER A 637 -11.51 16.10 -34.07
C SER A 637 -11.26 17.29 -34.99
N ASP A 638 -12.35 17.84 -35.52
CA ASP A 638 -12.37 19.02 -36.39
C ASP A 638 -11.48 20.13 -35.78
N PRO A 639 -10.34 20.46 -36.41
CA PRO A 639 -9.34 21.36 -35.84
C PRO A 639 -9.99 22.68 -35.45
N GLU A 640 -10.87 23.24 -36.29
CA GLU A 640 -11.52 24.55 -36.13
C GLU A 640 -12.38 24.68 -34.86
N ARG A 641 -12.67 23.57 -34.18
CA ARG A 641 -13.53 23.50 -33.00
C ARG A 641 -12.76 23.44 -31.68
N GLN A 642 -11.42 23.39 -31.73
CA GLN A 642 -10.57 23.28 -30.56
C GLN A 642 -10.24 24.66 -29.98
N THR A 643 -10.34 24.80 -28.66
CA THR A 643 -10.00 26.06 -27.97
C THR A 643 -8.61 25.96 -27.33
N TRP A 644 -7.77 26.96 -27.55
CA TRP A 644 -6.40 27.02 -27.01
C TRP A 644 -6.15 28.34 -26.27
N LEU A 645 -5.39 28.27 -25.19
CA LEU A 645 -5.06 29.41 -24.34
C LEU A 645 -3.55 29.60 -24.19
N LEU A 646 -3.12 30.86 -24.24
CA LEU A 646 -1.77 31.24 -23.86
C LEU A 646 -1.72 31.43 -22.35
N TYR A 647 -1.05 30.52 -21.64
CA TYR A 647 -0.87 30.56 -20.20
C TYR A 647 0.52 31.06 -19.84
N SER A 648 0.58 32.10 -19.00
CA SER A 648 1.85 32.62 -18.48
C SER A 648 2.20 31.93 -17.17
N ASN A 649 3.20 31.06 -17.21
CA ASN A 649 3.78 30.44 -16.03
C ASN A 649 4.79 31.40 -15.39
N VAL A 650 4.63 31.67 -14.09
CA VAL A 650 5.50 32.55 -13.32
C VAL A 650 6.20 31.71 -12.26
N THR A 651 7.51 31.57 -12.40
CA THR A 651 8.31 30.71 -11.52
C THR A 651 9.35 31.56 -10.81
N THR A 652 9.34 31.55 -9.48
CA THR A 652 10.35 32.24 -8.68
C THR A 652 11.39 31.22 -8.24
N THR A 653 12.65 31.45 -8.61
CA THR A 653 13.77 30.62 -8.14
C THR A 653 13.97 30.78 -6.64
N VAL A 654 14.69 29.85 -6.00
CA VAL A 654 15.09 29.94 -4.58
C VAL A 654 15.87 31.24 -4.29
N SER A 655 16.53 31.81 -5.30
CA SER A 655 17.23 33.09 -5.23
C SER A 655 16.31 34.33 -5.28
N GLY A 656 15.00 34.15 -5.43
CA GLY A 656 14.01 35.23 -5.53
C GLY A 656 13.79 35.78 -6.94
N VAL A 657 14.53 35.31 -7.95
CA VAL A 657 14.37 35.75 -9.36
C VAL A 657 13.12 35.12 -9.97
N THR A 658 12.22 35.97 -10.48
CA THR A 658 11.01 35.56 -11.21
C THR A 658 11.31 35.38 -12.69
N HIS A 659 11.04 34.19 -13.22
CA HIS A 659 11.00 33.92 -14.65
C HIS A 659 9.54 33.79 -15.09
N THR A 660 9.22 34.37 -16.24
CA THR A 660 7.93 34.19 -16.89
C THR A 660 8.12 33.42 -18.19
N SER A 661 7.45 32.29 -18.32
CA SER A 661 7.40 31.49 -19.54
C SER A 661 5.96 31.40 -20.01
N ASN A 662 5.73 31.38 -21.32
CA ASN A 662 4.39 31.20 -21.86
C ASN A 662 4.26 29.79 -22.43
N SER A 663 3.17 29.12 -22.10
CA SER A 663 2.85 27.76 -22.55
C SER A 663 1.47 27.77 -23.20
N VAL A 664 1.30 26.99 -24.27
CA VAL A 664 -0.02 26.84 -24.91
C VAL A 664 -0.73 25.66 -24.27
N VAL A 665 -1.90 25.91 -23.69
CA VAL A 665 -2.70 24.94 -22.94
C VAL A 665 -4.03 24.72 -23.65
N TRP A 666 -4.43 23.46 -23.82
CA TRP A 666 -5.71 23.12 -24.43
C TRP A 666 -6.87 23.42 -23.47
N ALA A 667 -7.86 24.15 -23.96
CA ALA A 667 -9.00 24.63 -23.18
C ALA A 667 -10.32 23.95 -23.58
N GLY A 668 -10.27 22.80 -24.25
CA GLY A 668 -11.47 22.02 -24.53
C GLY A 668 -12.10 22.30 -25.89
N ASN A 669 -13.25 21.65 -26.12
CA ASN A 669 -14.10 21.82 -27.30
C ASN A 669 -15.57 21.91 -26.83
N SER A 670 -16.19 23.07 -27.03
CA SER A 670 -17.58 23.35 -26.61
C SER A 670 -18.62 22.50 -27.36
N TRP A 671 -18.25 21.98 -28.54
CA TRP A 671 -19.10 21.14 -29.39
C TRP A 671 -18.81 19.64 -29.24
N SER A 672 -17.99 19.23 -28.26
CA SER A 672 -17.72 17.82 -28.01
C SER A 672 -19.00 17.05 -27.65
N THR A 673 -19.10 15.81 -28.11
CA THR A 673 -20.14 14.87 -27.69
C THR A 673 -19.92 14.38 -26.26
N ASN A 674 -18.68 14.41 -25.77
CA ASN A 674 -18.34 14.08 -24.40
C ASN A 674 -18.67 15.26 -23.47
N PRO A 675 -19.62 15.11 -22.52
CA PRO A 675 -20.03 16.21 -21.66
C PRO A 675 -18.93 16.66 -20.69
N VAL A 676 -17.97 15.79 -20.35
CA VAL A 676 -16.78 16.16 -19.55
C VAL A 676 -15.95 17.21 -20.29
N ILE A 677 -15.72 17.03 -21.60
CA ILE A 677 -14.97 18.01 -22.40
C ILE A 677 -15.71 19.35 -22.49
N ARG A 678 -17.03 19.32 -22.65
CA ARG A 678 -17.84 20.55 -22.67
C ARG A 678 -17.78 21.27 -21.33
N LYS A 679 -17.91 20.55 -20.21
CA LYS A 679 -17.83 21.13 -18.87
C LYS A 679 -16.41 21.63 -18.57
N TYR A 680 -15.37 20.92 -19.00
CA TYR A 680 -13.98 21.38 -18.92
C TYR A 680 -13.78 22.69 -19.68
N ASN A 681 -14.25 22.78 -20.92
CA ASN A 681 -14.18 24.00 -21.72
C ASN A 681 -14.85 25.17 -21.01
N TYR A 682 -16.07 24.96 -20.50
CA TYR A 682 -16.79 25.96 -19.73
C TYR A 682 -16.03 26.40 -18.46
N LEU A 683 -15.47 25.45 -17.69
CA LEU A 683 -14.72 25.76 -16.47
C LEU A 683 -13.43 26.56 -16.76
N VAL A 684 -12.76 26.26 -17.86
CA VAL A 684 -11.49 26.91 -18.23
C VAL A 684 -11.75 28.30 -18.85
N VAL A 685 -12.72 28.40 -19.76
CA VAL A 685 -12.98 29.65 -20.52
C VAL A 685 -13.84 30.62 -19.72
N ASN A 686 -14.94 30.15 -19.12
CA ASN A 686 -15.90 31.00 -18.42
C ASN A 686 -15.51 31.19 -16.95
N TYR A 687 -15.10 30.11 -16.26
CA TYR A 687 -14.72 30.17 -14.83
C TYR A 687 -13.23 30.41 -14.59
N ARG A 688 -12.40 30.45 -15.64
CA ARG A 688 -10.95 30.72 -15.56
C ARG A 688 -10.21 29.80 -14.61
N MET A 689 -10.63 28.53 -14.58
CA MET A 689 -9.99 27.52 -13.75
C MET A 689 -8.68 27.05 -14.39
N GLN A 690 -7.60 27.79 -14.12
CA GLN A 690 -6.30 27.63 -14.78
C GLN A 690 -5.21 27.11 -13.81
N GLU A 691 -5.58 26.19 -12.93
CA GLU A 691 -4.70 25.57 -11.93
C GLU A 691 -4.26 24.15 -12.37
N GLY A 692 -3.08 23.74 -11.92
CA GLY A 692 -2.57 22.38 -12.16
C GLY A 692 -2.24 22.11 -13.63
N VAL A 693 -1.47 22.99 -14.28
CA VAL A 693 -1.01 22.76 -15.65
C VAL A 693 -0.12 21.52 -15.69
N GLY A 694 -0.43 20.60 -16.62
CA GLY A 694 0.38 19.42 -16.85
C GLY A 694 0.02 18.71 -18.15
N PRO A 695 0.79 17.68 -18.53
CA PRO A 695 0.57 16.96 -19.78
C PRO A 695 -0.69 16.10 -19.75
N ALA A 696 -1.36 16.02 -20.90
CA ALA A 696 -2.54 15.18 -21.05
C ALA A 696 -2.20 13.70 -20.82
N THR A 697 -2.96 13.06 -19.93
CA THR A 697 -2.83 11.62 -19.67
C THR A 697 -3.47 10.80 -20.80
N MET A 698 -3.15 9.51 -20.85
CA MET A 698 -3.79 8.56 -21.78
C MET A 698 -5.33 8.61 -21.65
N HIS A 699 -5.86 8.75 -20.45
CA HIS A 699 -7.31 8.79 -20.22
C HIS A 699 -7.94 10.04 -20.81
N GLN A 700 -7.30 11.20 -20.62
CA GLN A 700 -7.77 12.48 -21.14
C GLN A 700 -7.73 12.49 -22.67
N THR A 701 -6.67 11.92 -23.24
CA THR A 701 -6.53 11.74 -24.69
C THR A 701 -7.65 10.86 -25.25
N ARG A 702 -7.93 9.70 -24.62
CA ARG A 702 -9.03 8.80 -25.01
C ARG A 702 -10.42 9.43 -24.85
N ALA A 703 -10.59 10.31 -23.87
CA ALA A 703 -11.82 11.06 -23.69
C ALA A 703 -12.05 12.10 -24.81
N GLY A 704 -10.99 12.51 -25.53
CA GLY A 704 -11.03 13.40 -26.69
C GLY A 704 -10.06 14.59 -26.64
N ALA A 705 -9.15 14.66 -25.66
CA ALA A 705 -8.09 15.65 -25.64
C ALA A 705 -7.04 15.36 -26.75
N PRO A 706 -6.42 16.39 -27.36
CA PRO A 706 -5.32 16.18 -28.31
C PRO A 706 -4.11 15.49 -27.65
N VAL A 707 -3.44 14.61 -28.41
CA VAL A 707 -2.22 13.92 -27.93
C VAL A 707 -1.11 14.94 -27.69
N GLY A 708 -0.40 14.81 -26.57
CA GLY A 708 0.77 15.66 -26.25
C GLY A 708 0.41 17.10 -25.87
N CYS A 709 -0.87 17.44 -25.68
CA CYS A 709 -1.25 18.77 -25.23
C CYS A 709 -1.07 18.94 -23.71
N LEU A 710 -1.04 20.20 -23.27
CA LEU A 710 -1.15 20.55 -21.86
C LEU A 710 -2.61 20.80 -21.47
N LEU A 711 -2.95 20.51 -20.23
CA LEU A 711 -4.28 20.61 -19.65
C LEU A 711 -4.22 21.25 -18.27
N PHE A 712 -5.34 21.83 -17.83
CA PHE A 712 -5.54 22.22 -16.43
C PHE A 712 -6.15 21.04 -15.66
N HIS A 713 -5.32 20.24 -14.99
CA HIS A 713 -5.74 19.02 -14.31
C HIS A 713 -6.81 19.28 -13.24
N THR A 714 -6.74 20.42 -12.55
CA THR A 714 -7.77 20.77 -11.55
C THR A 714 -9.12 20.99 -12.23
N ALA A 715 -9.18 21.72 -13.35
CA ALA A 715 -10.44 21.93 -14.08
C ALA A 715 -10.99 20.61 -14.66
N TRP A 716 -10.10 19.74 -15.15
CA TRP A 716 -10.49 18.41 -15.63
C TRP A 716 -11.10 17.56 -14.52
N LEU A 717 -10.51 17.58 -13.31
CA LEU A 717 -11.02 16.87 -12.16
C LEU A 717 -12.46 17.29 -11.82
N PHE A 718 -12.73 18.60 -11.76
CA PHE A 718 -14.09 19.09 -11.51
C PHE A 718 -15.06 18.74 -12.64
N ALA A 719 -14.62 18.84 -13.90
CA ALA A 719 -15.43 18.45 -15.05
C ALA A 719 -15.77 16.94 -15.06
N ALA A 720 -14.88 16.10 -14.55
CA ALA A 720 -15.06 14.66 -14.44
C ALA A 720 -16.02 14.24 -13.32
N THR A 721 -16.40 15.17 -12.44
CA THR A 721 -17.27 14.89 -11.29
C THR A 721 -18.60 15.61 -11.37
N PRO A 722 -19.70 14.97 -10.95
CA PRO A 722 -21.01 15.61 -10.96
C PRO A 722 -21.04 16.81 -10.01
N GLN A 723 -21.77 17.85 -10.39
CA GLN A 723 -21.96 19.03 -9.55
C GLN A 723 -22.90 18.73 -8.38
N SER A 724 -23.96 17.96 -8.64
CA SER A 724 -24.94 17.50 -7.66
C SER A 724 -25.24 16.02 -7.84
N LEU A 725 -25.67 15.38 -6.75
CA LEU A 725 -26.06 13.98 -6.68
C LEU A 725 -27.51 13.86 -6.25
N GLU A 726 -28.22 12.88 -6.81
CA GLU A 726 -29.60 12.58 -6.47
C GLU A 726 -29.68 11.26 -5.70
N LEU A 727 -30.14 11.33 -4.46
CA LEU A 727 -30.40 10.15 -3.64
C LEU A 727 -31.89 9.79 -3.70
N PRO A 728 -32.25 8.57 -4.11
CA PRO A 728 -33.63 8.13 -4.11
C PRO A 728 -34.16 7.95 -2.68
N PRO A 729 -35.48 8.09 -2.47
CA PRO A 729 -36.08 8.11 -1.13
C PRO A 729 -36.05 6.77 -0.40
N ASN A 730 -35.86 5.65 -1.10
CA ASN A 730 -35.79 4.31 -0.52
C ASN A 730 -34.69 3.48 -1.21
N VAL A 731 -33.45 3.66 -0.76
CA VAL A 731 -32.30 2.88 -1.25
C VAL A 731 -32.40 1.41 -0.83
N ASP A 732 -32.99 1.12 0.33
CA ASP A 732 -33.06 -0.24 0.88
C ASP A 732 -33.97 -1.17 0.06
N ALA A 733 -34.95 -0.62 -0.66
CA ALA A 733 -35.79 -1.39 -1.59
C ALA A 733 -35.07 -1.79 -2.89
N LEU A 734 -33.89 -1.22 -3.17
CA LEU A 734 -33.12 -1.56 -4.36
C LEU A 734 -32.37 -2.87 -4.13
N LYS A 735 -32.27 -3.68 -5.19
CA LYS A 735 -31.55 -4.95 -5.15
C LYS A 735 -30.06 -4.69 -4.90
N LYS A 736 -29.60 -5.05 -3.69
CA LYS A 736 -28.19 -5.07 -3.31
C LYS A 736 -27.61 -6.48 -3.42
N LEU A 737 -26.35 -6.56 -3.82
CA LEU A 737 -25.62 -7.81 -3.98
C LEU A 737 -24.41 -7.82 -3.04
N ASP A 738 -24.17 -8.96 -2.38
CA ASP A 738 -22.97 -9.16 -1.57
C ASP A 738 -21.76 -9.39 -2.50
N VAL A 739 -20.79 -8.50 -2.42
CA VAL A 739 -19.63 -8.48 -3.34
C VAL A 739 -18.79 -9.73 -3.17
N ALA A 740 -18.58 -10.19 -1.93
CA ALA A 740 -17.78 -11.38 -1.65
C ALA A 740 -18.43 -12.64 -2.24
N ALA A 741 -19.74 -12.80 -2.03
CA ALA A 741 -20.51 -13.92 -2.53
C ALA A 741 -20.53 -13.93 -4.07
N GLU A 742 -20.80 -12.78 -4.70
CA GLU A 742 -20.87 -12.67 -6.15
C GLU A 742 -19.52 -12.92 -6.83
N VAL A 743 -18.42 -12.38 -6.29
CA VAL A 743 -17.08 -12.66 -6.85
C VAL A 743 -16.72 -14.14 -6.69
N ARG A 744 -17.02 -14.76 -5.54
CA ARG A 744 -16.79 -16.21 -5.34
C ARG A 744 -17.62 -17.07 -6.30
N GLN A 745 -18.87 -16.69 -6.56
CA GLN A 745 -19.75 -17.44 -7.47
C GLN A 745 -19.30 -17.36 -8.94
N ARG A 746 -18.63 -16.27 -9.33
CA ARG A 746 -18.11 -16.05 -10.68
C ARG A 746 -16.70 -16.60 -10.90
N TRP A 747 -15.97 -16.88 -9.82
CA TRP A 747 -14.65 -17.47 -9.86
C TRP A 747 -14.72 -18.97 -10.12
N CYS A 748 -14.07 -19.41 -11.20
CA CYS A 748 -13.93 -20.81 -11.55
C CYS A 748 -12.45 -21.20 -11.42
N ARG A 749 -12.14 -22.29 -10.71
CA ARG A 749 -10.77 -22.83 -10.65
C ARG A 749 -10.51 -23.85 -11.74
N THR A 750 -11.54 -24.58 -12.14
CA THR A 750 -11.43 -25.62 -13.17
C THR A 750 -12.36 -25.35 -14.35
N PRO A 751 -12.09 -25.95 -15.53
CA PRO A 751 -13.01 -25.91 -16.66
C PRO A 751 -14.40 -26.50 -16.34
N GLU A 752 -14.49 -27.47 -15.43
CA GLU A 752 -15.77 -28.05 -15.00
C GLU A 752 -16.59 -27.08 -14.15
N ASP A 753 -15.93 -26.31 -13.26
CA ASP A 753 -16.57 -25.22 -12.51
C ASP A 753 -17.17 -24.19 -13.48
N TYR A 754 -16.43 -23.87 -14.54
CA TYR A 754 -16.86 -22.92 -15.55
C TYR A 754 -18.11 -23.37 -16.30
N GLN A 755 -18.20 -24.64 -16.71
CA GLN A 755 -19.40 -25.15 -17.38
C GLN A 755 -20.64 -25.06 -16.49
N ARG A 756 -20.50 -25.35 -15.20
CA ARG A 756 -21.61 -25.21 -14.22
C ARG A 756 -22.01 -23.75 -14.01
N ALA A 757 -21.05 -22.83 -13.98
CA ALA A 757 -21.31 -21.41 -13.76
C ALA A 757 -21.95 -20.73 -14.99
N LYS A 758 -21.67 -21.22 -16.21
CA LYS A 758 -22.20 -20.71 -17.48
C LYS A 758 -23.72 -20.75 -17.59
N GLU A 759 -24.37 -21.65 -16.86
CA GLU A 759 -25.84 -21.74 -16.80
C GLU A 759 -26.47 -20.61 -15.96
N ARG A 760 -25.69 -19.99 -15.06
CA ARG A 760 -26.19 -19.01 -14.06
C ARG A 760 -25.80 -17.58 -14.37
N PHE A 761 -24.67 -17.37 -15.03
CA PHE A 761 -24.13 -16.05 -15.33
C PHE A 761 -23.78 -15.89 -16.80
N PRO A 762 -23.89 -14.67 -17.34
CA PRO A 762 -23.33 -14.35 -18.65
C PRO A 762 -21.84 -14.68 -18.74
N ILE A 763 -21.41 -15.22 -19.89
CA ILE A 763 -20.03 -15.67 -20.16
C ILE A 763 -19.02 -14.56 -19.90
N ASP A 764 -19.37 -13.32 -20.22
CA ASP A 764 -18.54 -12.13 -20.06
C ASP A 764 -18.30 -11.72 -18.60
N GLN A 765 -19.00 -12.36 -17.65
CA GLN A 765 -18.90 -12.11 -16.21
C GLN A 765 -18.21 -13.26 -15.44
N LEU A 766 -17.84 -14.35 -16.12
CA LEU A 766 -17.15 -15.50 -15.53
C LEU A 766 -15.65 -15.44 -15.83
N PHE A 767 -14.84 -15.99 -14.92
CA PHE A 767 -13.38 -16.02 -15.08
C PHE A 767 -12.76 -17.31 -14.53
N ILE A 768 -11.76 -17.84 -15.26
CA ILE A 768 -10.98 -19.02 -14.86
C ILE A 768 -9.57 -18.56 -14.53
N TRP A 769 -9.16 -18.69 -13.26
CA TRP A 769 -7.83 -18.24 -12.84
C TRP A 769 -7.27 -19.17 -11.77
N GLY A 770 -6.05 -19.66 -12.00
CA GLY A 770 -5.34 -20.61 -11.14
C GLY A 770 -4.54 -19.96 -10.01
N GLY A 771 -4.49 -18.63 -9.96
CA GLY A 771 -3.87 -17.89 -8.86
C GLY A 771 -4.70 -17.92 -7.57
N LYS A 772 -4.16 -17.23 -6.56
CA LYS A 772 -4.75 -17.19 -5.22
C LYS A 772 -5.62 -15.94 -5.08
N LEU A 773 -6.94 -16.15 -4.98
CA LEU A 773 -7.91 -15.13 -4.60
C LEU A 773 -8.19 -15.22 -3.09
N GLU A 774 -7.89 -14.15 -2.36
CA GLU A 774 -8.24 -13.99 -0.94
C GLU A 774 -9.34 -12.94 -0.79
N ILE A 775 -10.29 -13.23 0.10
CA ILE A 775 -11.28 -12.24 0.54
C ILE A 775 -11.06 -12.07 2.02
N VAL A 776 -10.56 -10.90 2.38
CA VAL A 776 -10.22 -10.52 3.75
C VAL A 776 -11.44 -9.81 4.32
N GLU A 777 -12.07 -10.43 5.30
CA GLU A 777 -13.07 -9.74 6.12
C GLU A 777 -12.32 -8.98 7.22
N PRO A 778 -12.68 -7.72 7.49
CA PRO A 778 -12.04 -6.95 8.53
C PRO A 778 -12.33 -7.61 9.87
N GLU A 779 -11.31 -7.70 10.73
CA GLU A 779 -11.51 -8.12 12.12
C GLU A 779 -12.58 -7.21 12.75
N PRO A 780 -13.53 -7.76 13.53
CA PRO A 780 -14.48 -6.94 14.25
C PRO A 780 -13.65 -5.98 15.11
N VAL A 781 -13.77 -4.68 14.83
CA VAL A 781 -13.23 -3.65 15.70
C VAL A 781 -13.98 -3.82 17.00
N ASP A 782 -13.35 -4.49 17.96
CA ASP A 782 -13.82 -4.50 19.33
C ASP A 782 -13.92 -3.03 19.72
N ASN A 783 -15.14 -2.53 19.88
CA ASN A 783 -15.43 -1.15 20.30
C ASN A 783 -14.98 -0.90 21.75
N GLY A 784 -14.00 -1.67 22.26
CA GLY A 784 -13.19 -1.34 23.39
C GLY A 784 -12.33 -0.12 23.06
N TRP A 785 -12.95 1.05 23.11
CA TRP A 785 -12.28 2.31 23.36
C TRP A 785 -11.32 2.11 24.54
N LEU A 786 -10.04 1.84 24.27
CA LEU A 786 -8.97 2.24 25.18
C LEU A 786 -8.92 3.76 25.10
N LEU A 787 -9.89 4.38 25.78
CA LEU A 787 -9.78 5.72 26.32
C LEU A 787 -8.49 5.73 27.15
N TRP A 788 -7.38 6.06 26.49
CA TRP A 788 -6.23 6.67 27.14
C TRP A 788 -6.73 8.00 27.71
N LYS A 789 -7.35 7.96 28.89
CA LYS A 789 -7.34 9.10 29.79
C LYS A 789 -5.91 9.21 30.31
N PRO A 790 -5.21 10.33 30.12
CA PRO A 790 -3.98 10.55 30.87
C PRO A 790 -4.37 10.62 32.34
N HIS A 791 -4.03 9.60 33.13
CA HIS A 791 -3.98 9.76 34.57
C HIS A 791 -2.81 10.69 34.86
N ASN A 792 -3.12 11.98 35.00
CA ASN A 792 -2.31 12.95 35.70
C ASN A 792 -2.31 12.57 37.19
N GLU A 793 -1.54 11.54 37.57
CA GLU A 793 -1.09 11.38 38.94
C GLU A 793 0.41 11.14 38.88
N TYR A 794 1.11 12.26 39.03
CA TYR A 794 2.53 12.36 39.29
C TYR A 794 2.72 11.84 40.72
N GLU A 795 2.94 10.53 40.90
CA GLU A 795 3.51 10.03 42.16
C GLU A 795 5.01 10.34 42.15
N PRO A 796 5.50 11.23 43.04
CA PRO A 796 6.94 11.47 43.16
C PRO A 796 7.63 10.22 43.73
N PRO A 797 8.91 9.99 43.39
CA PRO A 797 9.66 8.88 43.93
C PRO A 797 9.80 9.05 45.45
N TYR A 798 9.49 7.99 46.19
CA TYR A 798 9.75 7.89 47.62
C TYR A 798 11.22 8.25 47.93
N ASP A 799 11.40 9.31 48.71
CA ASP A 799 12.64 9.65 49.37
C ASP A 799 13.01 8.55 50.37
N TYR A 800 14.28 8.14 50.27
CA TYR A 800 14.99 7.40 51.31
C TYR A 800 15.47 8.41 52.37
N GLU A 801 14.80 8.43 53.51
CA GLU A 801 15.34 8.84 54.83
C GLU A 801 14.85 7.73 55.78
N GLY A 802 15.64 7.00 56.56
CA GLY A 802 16.82 7.39 57.31
C GLY A 802 16.52 7.09 58.78
N GLU A 803 16.56 5.80 59.16
CA GLU A 803 16.97 5.26 60.49
C GLU A 803 17.00 3.72 60.46
#